data_AF-A0A8C8JKE3-F1
#
_entry.id   AF-A0A8C8JKE3-F1
#
_cell.length_a   1.000
_cell.length_b   1.000
_cell.length_c   1.000
_cell.angle_alpha   90.00
_cell.angle_beta   90.00
_cell.angle_gamma   90.00
#
_symmetry.space_group_name_H-M   'P 1'
#
loop_
_entity.id
_entity.type
_entity.pdbx_description
1 polymer ?
#
loop_
_entity_poly.entity_id
_entity_poly.type
_entity_poly.pdbx_seq_one_letter_code
_entity_poly.pdbx_strand_id
1 'polypeptide(L)'
;MSELRLHATHLISSGLMECAFRFSSVTNLCSFWKAPEPYLIFGHGKAIYRMDLDGGNQKRVVTGVGNSILLDFHYTEGRVYWADKKTGVIYKAAMDGTQRQKLHSSEKGISGLAVDWVHNFVIWTSGEVGSIKRVDTDGKNERTLLRHLSQPISIAVAPNDRFIFWLSDGITPSIQRSDVAGEMITTVLKIPERLGGLSVDRMDKRLFWVQFSLEGESAIGSCDYNGNVVNLRHSFFIFYTDMSSRTIRQVNKYSGVEAENINLKRMTHPPTAVKVVHPLNQPIEDSMPVFPGQMCDGRTGVCVNVCSNPADQGICQCTKGFALSKHGNYCEDVNECGLWDHGCSLGCENIPGSYFCTCPKGYALLPDRKTCHETSPCLANMTQCDNGCIATGEGTICVCLEGSLLQPDGQTCRGCTSSDRGGCSQQCSPITPGRWECDCLPGYKLHQDGKRCTATGPPPYLLFANIVNIRRVNLDGTGDQSLVEEPSGTVIALDYDPVQNKVYFASTVLKQIERADLDGGSREVLLTEELDSPEGLAVDWVNRKLYWTDRGWVVLSTIDRSTLDGFDRETIISKGIQKPRGIAVHPLAKKLFWTDMGTRPVLESASLEGSDRAVIASADLVSPSGLTIDFTEDRLYWCDSKRGVLETASLDGSNRQVLTENEVGQPFDLAVFEDRLWITDREQQLLLSVDKWTGMDPERLHGNMVQPASIVVVHPLAKPGANVCLYRNGGCAQVCESRLGFAHCSCHSHIAQSADGKGCLPSYRSTGDMNSKDNMDEGSEPTLFIETMVSDQDDCFSLRCDVNAQCLLDGGNPTCHCLEGFTGDGELCLDLDECMLGMALCSIQSSVCVNTAGGYYCQCRPGFSGEEHHCTDFDECKMGTHKCDERAECINTIGKYRCKCQAGYSGNGHTCQGAVLHTSCPSSHDTYCLYEGVCLYFPEMESYACNCISGYMGERCQFSDLEWWELQQAEQEKRRNVAIALGMVVLITLLSIAACVTYCCCSPYHVWSKTDVAVVRSTHSVTACTYILSSR
;
A
#
# COMPACT_ATOMS: atom_id res chain seq x y z
N MET A 1 49.49 15.63 17.12
CA MET A 1 49.27 16.67 18.15
C MET A 1 47.81 17.06 18.07
N SER A 2 47.08 16.80 19.17
CA SER A 2 45.64 16.98 19.41
C SER A 2 44.66 16.42 18.37
N GLU A 3 44.42 15.12 18.46
CA GLU A 3 43.16 14.49 18.01
C GLU A 3 41.97 15.16 18.70
N LEU A 4 41.06 15.73 17.92
CA LEU A 4 39.76 16.21 18.39
C LEU A 4 38.76 15.05 18.31
N ARG A 5 38.58 14.32 19.42
CA ARG A 5 37.45 13.40 19.58
C ARG A 5 36.16 14.21 19.78
N LEU A 6 35.22 14.06 18.84
CA LEU A 6 33.88 14.63 18.94
C LEU A 6 32.97 13.66 19.70
N HIS A 7 32.28 14.15 20.74
CA HIS A 7 31.26 13.38 21.46
C HIS A 7 30.01 14.26 21.62
N ALA A 8 29.13 14.23 20.62
CA ALA A 8 27.84 14.94 20.63
C ALA A 8 26.72 14.02 21.18
N THR A 9 25.96 14.45 22.19
CA THR A 9 24.98 13.58 22.89
C THR A 9 23.51 13.98 22.72
N HIS A 10 23.24 15.17 22.18
CA HIS A 10 21.89 15.68 21.97
C HIS A 10 21.82 16.53 20.70
N LEU A 11 20.83 16.24 19.83
CA LEU A 11 20.54 16.92 18.56
C LEU A 11 19.15 17.50 18.57
N ILE A 12 18.92 18.61 17.86
CA ILE A 12 17.60 19.27 17.70
C ILE A 12 17.53 20.01 16.38
N SER A 13 16.50 19.77 15.58
CA SER A 13 16.21 20.57 14.38
C SER A 13 15.48 21.87 14.74
N SER A 14 15.84 22.99 14.10
CA SER A 14 15.02 24.21 14.16
C SER A 14 14.02 24.25 13.01
N GLY A 15 12.76 24.62 13.31
CA GLY A 15 11.81 25.11 12.31
C GLY A 15 11.68 26.63 12.44
N LEU A 16 12.38 27.41 11.59
CA LEU A 16 12.15 28.85 11.40
C LEU A 16 12.91 29.48 10.22
N MET A 17 12.37 30.63 9.80
CA MET A 17 12.34 31.26 8.47
C MET A 17 13.38 32.38 8.30
N GLU A 18 14.14 32.35 7.20
CA GLU A 18 14.92 33.49 6.68
C GLU A 18 13.96 34.60 6.19
N CYS A 19 13.53 35.48 7.08
CA CYS A 19 12.98 36.80 6.69
C CYS A 19 13.45 37.95 7.59
N ALA A 20 14.43 37.71 8.48
CA ALA A 20 14.94 38.74 9.38
C ALA A 20 16.17 39.52 8.83
N PHE A 21 16.79 39.09 7.72
CA PHE A 21 18.07 39.67 7.26
C PHE A 21 17.97 40.74 6.16
N ARG A 22 16.77 41.19 5.76
CA ARG A 22 16.61 42.20 4.69
C ARG A 22 16.06 43.57 5.10
N PHE A 23 16.03 43.91 6.38
CA PHE A 23 15.76 45.29 6.82
C PHE A 23 16.78 45.76 7.86
N SER A 24 18.03 45.91 7.40
CA SER A 24 19.02 46.81 8.00
C SER A 24 19.09 48.08 7.14
N SER A 25 18.03 48.88 7.15
CA SER A 25 18.10 50.34 7.04
C SER A 25 16.69 50.93 7.01
N VAL A 26 16.58 52.13 7.57
CA VAL A 26 15.38 52.97 7.72
C VAL A 26 14.58 52.68 9.00
N THR A 27 14.66 53.70 9.86
CA THR A 27 14.27 53.77 11.26
C THR A 27 12.79 54.08 11.49
N ASN A 28 12.28 53.51 12.58
CA ASN A 28 11.23 54.02 13.49
C ASN A 28 9.82 54.26 12.94
N LEU A 29 8.96 53.22 12.99
CA LEU A 29 7.57 53.24 13.50
C LEU A 29 6.86 51.90 13.20
N CYS A 30 7.23 50.83 13.89
CA CYS A 30 6.44 49.59 13.91
C CYS A 30 6.75 48.81 15.20
N SER A 31 6.03 49.13 16.27
CA SER A 31 6.24 48.60 17.62
C SER A 31 5.08 47.75 18.13
N PHE A 32 4.25 47.16 17.26
CA PHE A 32 3.22 46.22 17.67
C PHE A 32 3.12 45.04 16.69
N TRP A 33 3.32 43.82 17.22
CA TRP A 33 3.30 42.49 16.58
C TRP A 33 4.60 42.02 15.91
N LYS A 34 5.64 41.84 16.74
CA LYS A 34 6.80 41.00 16.42
C LYS A 34 6.42 39.53 16.66
N ALA A 35 6.73 38.64 15.72
CA ALA A 35 6.68 37.20 15.97
C ALA A 35 7.52 36.80 17.19
N PRO A 36 7.12 35.82 18.02
CA PRO A 36 7.94 35.37 19.13
C PRO A 36 9.24 34.83 18.58
N GLU A 37 10.34 35.50 18.89
CA GLU A 37 11.66 35.07 18.45
C GLU A 37 12.00 33.71 19.09
N PRO A 38 12.55 32.76 18.30
CA PRO A 38 13.01 31.49 18.83
C PRO A 38 14.14 31.69 19.84
N TYR A 39 14.15 30.85 20.87
CA TYR A 39 15.24 30.82 21.84
C TYR A 39 15.56 29.38 22.27
N LEU A 40 16.77 29.17 22.78
CA LEU A 40 17.24 27.89 23.28
C LEU A 40 17.04 27.83 24.79
N ILE A 41 16.59 26.68 25.28
CA ILE A 41 16.69 26.30 26.69
C ILE A 41 17.63 25.11 26.84
N PHE A 42 18.42 25.09 27.90
CA PHE A 42 19.37 23.99 28.15
C PHE A 42 19.74 23.90 29.64
N GLY A 43 20.09 22.70 30.08
CA GLY A 43 20.63 22.45 31.40
C GLY A 43 22.13 22.75 31.46
N HIS A 44 22.57 23.51 32.46
CA HIS A 44 23.99 23.76 32.72
C HIS A 44 24.27 23.80 34.23
N GLY A 45 25.13 22.89 34.69
CA GLY A 45 25.40 22.72 36.11
C GLY A 45 24.14 22.31 36.87
N LYS A 46 23.72 23.13 37.87
CA LYS A 46 22.50 22.91 38.68
C LYS A 46 21.35 23.83 38.30
N ALA A 47 21.35 24.36 37.08
CA ALA A 47 20.35 25.32 36.61
C ALA A 47 19.92 25.06 35.16
N ILE A 48 18.72 25.52 34.81
CA ILE A 48 18.25 25.62 33.42
C ILE A 48 18.44 27.07 32.96
N TYR A 49 19.05 27.26 31.79
CA TYR A 49 19.27 28.56 31.17
C TYR A 49 18.42 28.70 29.91
N ARG A 50 18.08 29.94 29.57
CA ARG A 50 17.60 30.34 28.26
C ARG A 50 18.65 31.23 27.58
N MET A 51 18.77 31.17 26.27
CA MET A 51 19.59 32.08 25.46
C MET A 51 18.99 32.24 24.07
N ASP A 52 19.33 33.32 23.39
CA ASP A 52 18.87 33.55 22.01
C ASP A 52 19.66 32.65 21.03
N LEU A 53 19.18 32.48 19.79
CA LEU A 53 19.83 31.58 18.81
C LEU A 53 21.25 32.02 18.41
N ASP A 54 21.57 33.30 18.55
CA ASP A 54 22.89 33.89 18.31
C ASP A 54 23.85 33.73 19.51
N GLY A 55 23.39 33.08 20.59
CA GLY A 55 24.15 32.91 21.83
C GLY A 55 24.11 34.13 22.74
N GLY A 56 23.34 35.16 22.38
CA GLY A 56 23.09 36.36 23.17
C GLY A 56 22.10 36.13 24.32
N ASN A 57 21.99 37.14 25.20
CA ASN A 57 20.96 37.24 26.25
C ASN A 57 20.76 36.01 27.15
N GLN A 58 21.86 35.30 27.46
CA GLN A 58 21.81 34.14 28.34
C GLN A 58 21.29 34.51 29.74
N LYS A 59 20.14 33.93 30.13
CA LYS A 59 19.48 34.14 31.42
C LYS A 59 19.23 32.82 32.12
N ARG A 60 19.38 32.81 33.44
CA ARG A 60 19.10 31.65 34.28
C ARG A 60 17.62 31.62 34.64
N VAL A 61 16.94 30.51 34.37
CA VAL A 61 15.48 30.35 34.54
C VAL A 61 15.15 29.57 35.81
N VAL A 62 15.69 28.36 35.96
CA VAL A 62 15.40 27.50 37.14
C VAL A 62 16.70 27.16 37.86
N THR A 63 16.69 27.18 39.20
CA THR A 63 17.83 26.79 40.04
C THR A 63 17.54 25.52 40.84
N GLY A 64 18.57 24.74 41.15
CA GLY A 64 18.44 23.52 41.95
C GLY A 64 17.71 22.38 41.23
N VAL A 65 17.96 22.21 39.93
CA VAL A 65 17.36 21.18 39.06
C VAL A 65 18.06 19.82 39.09
N GLY A 66 19.25 19.72 39.69
CA GLY A 66 20.09 18.52 39.68
C GLY A 66 21.28 18.66 38.73
N ASN A 67 22.25 17.72 38.77
CA ASN A 67 23.46 17.77 37.94
C ASN A 67 23.31 17.05 36.58
N SER A 68 22.29 16.21 36.41
CA SER A 68 22.06 15.42 35.20
C SER A 68 20.56 15.40 34.94
N ILE A 69 20.11 16.27 34.03
CA ILE A 69 18.71 16.49 33.76
C ILE A 69 18.35 16.15 32.31
N LEU A 70 17.14 15.66 32.13
CA LEU A 70 16.43 15.64 30.86
C LEU A 70 15.39 16.73 30.91
N LEU A 71 15.12 17.42 29.81
CA LEU A 71 14.11 18.46 29.78
C LEU A 71 13.32 18.45 28.47
N ASP A 72 12.08 18.90 28.58
CA ASP A 72 11.21 19.25 27.46
C ASP A 72 10.26 20.38 27.90
N PHE A 73 9.46 20.91 27.00
CA PHE A 73 8.59 22.05 27.30
C PHE A 73 7.17 21.82 26.78
N HIS A 74 6.25 22.65 27.25
CA HIS A 74 4.90 22.78 26.72
C HIS A 74 4.68 24.25 26.38
N TYR A 75 4.65 24.58 25.08
CA TYR A 75 4.67 25.96 24.61
C TYR A 75 3.40 26.71 25.01
N THR A 76 2.23 26.14 24.72
CA THR A 76 0.92 26.77 25.00
C THR A 76 0.62 26.90 26.49
N GLU A 77 0.94 25.90 27.32
CA GLU A 77 0.86 26.02 28.78
C GLU A 77 1.96 26.93 29.38
N GLY A 78 3.00 27.29 28.62
CA GLY A 78 4.11 28.10 29.09
C GLY A 78 4.92 27.43 30.21
N ARG A 79 5.17 26.11 30.09
CA ARG A 79 5.83 25.30 31.13
C ARG A 79 7.07 24.57 30.64
N VAL A 80 8.02 24.39 31.54
CA VAL A 80 9.20 23.54 31.38
C VAL A 80 9.08 22.32 32.30
N TYR A 81 9.39 21.15 31.75
CA TYR A 81 9.41 19.88 32.45
C TYR A 81 10.83 19.36 32.47
N TRP A 82 11.30 18.87 33.62
CA TRP A 82 12.60 18.23 33.70
C TRP A 82 12.60 17.04 34.65
N ALA A 83 13.40 16.04 34.30
CA ALA A 83 13.61 14.85 35.09
C ALA A 83 15.07 14.79 35.55
N ASP A 84 15.29 14.54 36.84
CA ASP A 84 16.63 14.25 37.36
C ASP A 84 16.90 12.75 37.20
N LYS A 85 17.89 12.40 36.36
CA LYS A 85 18.22 11.01 36.01
C LYS A 85 18.60 10.16 37.24
N LYS A 86 19.18 10.77 38.28
CA LYS A 86 19.66 10.07 39.47
C LYS A 86 18.56 9.85 40.50
N THR A 87 17.69 10.84 40.67
CA THR A 87 16.61 10.77 41.68
C THR A 87 15.31 10.17 41.14
N GLY A 88 15.12 10.13 39.81
CA GLY A 88 13.88 9.64 39.19
C GLY A 88 12.68 10.58 39.37
N VAL A 89 12.91 11.81 39.83
CA VAL A 89 11.84 12.79 40.08
C VAL A 89 11.65 13.68 38.85
N ILE A 90 10.38 13.81 38.44
CA ILE A 90 9.95 14.70 37.36
C ILE A 90 9.34 15.96 37.99
N TYR A 91 9.83 17.12 37.57
CA TYR A 91 9.37 18.43 38.01
C TYR A 91 8.75 19.21 36.85
N LYS A 92 7.88 20.15 37.20
CA LYS A 92 7.38 21.19 36.28
C LYS A 92 7.55 22.58 36.89
N ALA A 93 7.76 23.58 36.05
CA ALA A 93 7.74 24.99 36.44
C ALA A 93 7.25 25.83 35.25
N ALA A 94 6.85 27.07 35.51
CA ALA A 94 6.61 28.05 34.45
C ALA A 94 7.93 28.43 33.74
N MET A 95 7.84 28.91 32.50
CA MET A 95 9.00 29.28 31.68
C MET A 95 9.80 30.49 32.22
N ASP A 96 9.27 31.20 33.21
CA ASP A 96 9.95 32.25 33.98
C ASP A 96 10.66 31.71 35.25
N GLY A 97 10.51 30.41 35.55
CA GLY A 97 11.07 29.73 36.70
C GLY A 97 10.17 29.74 37.95
N THR A 98 8.99 30.34 37.89
CA THR A 98 8.03 30.37 38.99
C THR A 98 7.19 29.08 39.06
N GLN A 99 6.39 28.92 40.12
CA GLN A 99 5.47 27.79 40.30
C GLN A 99 6.12 26.39 40.17
N ARG A 100 7.36 26.24 40.68
CA ARG A 100 8.03 24.94 40.71
C ARG A 100 7.22 23.94 41.53
N GLN A 101 6.86 22.83 40.90
CA GLN A 101 6.11 21.74 41.52
C GLN A 101 6.75 20.40 41.17
N LYS A 102 6.66 19.46 42.12
CA LYS A 102 7.00 18.05 41.87
C LYS A 102 5.81 17.41 41.16
N LEU A 103 6.02 16.91 39.95
CA LEU A 103 4.96 16.30 39.13
C LEU A 103 4.78 14.82 39.48
N HIS A 104 5.87 14.07 39.47
CA HIS A 104 5.83 12.63 39.70
C HIS A 104 7.17 12.11 40.26
N SER A 105 7.12 10.98 40.97
CA SER A 105 8.29 10.26 41.48
C SER A 105 8.31 8.86 40.87
N SER A 106 9.13 8.67 39.85
CA SER A 106 9.38 7.36 39.24
C SER A 106 10.50 6.62 39.99
N GLU A 107 10.62 5.32 39.73
CA GLU A 107 11.80 4.54 40.09
C GLU A 107 13.08 5.12 39.45
N LYS A 108 14.25 4.83 40.03
CA LYS A 108 15.54 5.32 39.53
C LYS A 108 15.77 4.84 38.08
N GLY A 109 16.52 5.61 37.28
CA GLY A 109 16.92 5.20 35.93
C GLY A 109 16.12 5.80 34.78
N ILE A 110 15.53 7.00 34.93
CA ILE A 110 14.95 7.74 33.80
C ILE A 110 16.03 8.07 32.78
N SER A 111 15.84 7.62 31.54
CA SER A 111 16.81 7.75 30.46
C SER A 111 16.41 8.79 29.40
N GLY A 112 15.10 8.97 29.16
CA GLY A 112 14.51 9.92 28.20
C GLY A 112 13.21 10.52 28.73
N LEU A 113 12.90 11.75 28.30
CA LEU A 113 11.70 12.51 28.68
C LEU A 113 11.17 13.29 27.47
N ALA A 114 9.86 13.21 27.20
CA ALA A 114 9.17 14.00 26.19
C ALA A 114 7.76 14.39 26.65
N VAL A 115 7.26 15.52 26.15
CA VAL A 115 5.91 16.04 26.45
C VAL A 115 5.03 15.92 25.21
N ASP A 116 3.87 15.29 25.34
CA ASP A 116 2.79 15.36 24.36
C ASP A 116 1.87 16.53 24.73
N TRP A 117 1.99 17.61 23.96
CA TRP A 117 1.26 18.86 24.17
C TRP A 117 -0.13 18.88 23.54
N VAL A 118 -0.49 17.87 22.74
CA VAL A 118 -1.82 17.77 22.12
C VAL A 118 -2.74 17.04 23.08
N HIS A 119 -2.25 15.96 23.66
CA HIS A 119 -3.01 15.11 24.58
C HIS A 119 -2.70 15.39 26.06
N ASN A 120 -1.85 16.37 26.37
CA ASN A 120 -1.51 16.84 27.72
C ASN A 120 -0.95 15.75 28.67
N PHE A 121 0.02 14.97 28.20
CA PHE A 121 0.74 14.03 29.07
C PHE A 121 2.26 14.08 28.90
N VAL A 122 2.96 13.63 29.93
CA VAL A 122 4.42 13.51 29.97
C VAL A 122 4.80 12.04 29.85
N ILE A 123 5.69 11.73 28.90
CA ILE A 123 6.20 10.38 28.65
C ILE A 123 7.67 10.30 29.06
N TRP A 124 8.07 9.20 29.69
CA TRP A 124 9.47 8.91 29.98
C TRP A 124 9.83 7.46 29.73
N THR A 125 11.10 7.24 29.41
CA THR A 125 11.71 5.91 29.27
C THR A 125 12.52 5.57 30.52
N SER A 126 12.48 4.30 30.93
CA SER A 126 13.36 3.76 31.95
C SER A 126 14.34 2.78 31.32
N GLY A 127 15.62 3.14 31.31
CA GLY A 127 16.69 2.34 30.70
C GLY A 127 16.99 1.06 31.48
N GLU A 128 16.95 1.13 32.81
CA GLU A 128 17.24 -0.01 33.70
C GLU A 128 16.08 -1.01 33.76
N VAL A 129 14.84 -0.52 33.74
CA VAL A 129 13.63 -1.36 33.82
C VAL A 129 13.16 -1.82 32.44
N GLY A 130 13.52 -1.12 31.37
CA GLY A 130 13.08 -1.46 30.01
C GLY A 130 11.60 -1.17 29.79
N SER A 131 11.13 0.02 30.15
CA SER A 131 9.71 0.40 29.99
C SER A 131 9.53 1.86 29.55
N ILE A 132 8.38 2.12 28.92
CA ILE A 132 7.90 3.48 28.61
C ILE A 132 6.62 3.71 29.39
N LYS A 133 6.59 4.81 30.15
CA LYS A 133 5.46 5.20 31.00
C LYS A 133 4.98 6.59 30.63
N ARG A 134 3.70 6.85 30.88
CA ARG A 134 3.09 8.18 30.75
C ARG A 134 2.31 8.57 32.00
N VAL A 135 2.21 9.87 32.23
CA VAL A 135 1.40 10.49 33.29
C VAL A 135 0.81 11.79 32.75
N ASP A 136 -0.39 12.16 33.18
CA ASP A 136 -1.02 13.41 32.75
C ASP A 136 -0.20 14.63 33.28
N THR A 137 -0.29 15.79 32.63
CA THR A 137 0.46 17.01 33.02
C THR A 137 0.09 17.54 34.42
N ASP A 138 -1.01 17.07 34.99
CA ASP A 138 -1.42 17.32 36.38
C ASP A 138 -0.78 16.35 37.40
N GLY A 139 -0.12 15.29 36.94
CA GLY A 139 0.54 14.27 37.75
C GLY A 139 -0.34 13.07 38.10
N LYS A 140 -1.54 12.96 37.54
CA LYS A 140 -2.48 11.85 37.76
C LYS A 140 -2.45 10.84 36.62
N ASN A 141 -3.12 9.70 36.82
CA ASN A 141 -3.30 8.64 35.81
C ASN A 141 -2.01 8.07 35.20
N GLU A 142 -1.08 7.62 36.05
CA GLU A 142 0.10 6.89 35.55
C GLU A 142 -0.32 5.61 34.80
N ARG A 143 0.19 5.45 33.59
CA ARG A 143 0.03 4.23 32.78
C ARG A 143 1.37 3.78 32.21
N THR A 144 1.59 2.47 32.20
CA THR A 144 2.71 1.88 31.45
C THR A 144 2.25 1.64 30.02
N LEU A 145 2.93 2.28 29.06
CA LEU A 145 2.64 2.11 27.62
C LEU A 145 3.31 0.84 27.09
N LEU A 146 4.60 0.67 27.36
CA LEU A 146 5.40 -0.44 26.81
C LEU A 146 6.28 -1.08 27.91
N ARG A 147 6.48 -2.39 27.83
CA ARG A 147 7.28 -3.21 28.77
C ARG A 147 8.30 -4.07 28.01
N HIS A 148 9.31 -4.59 28.71
CA HIS A 148 10.32 -5.52 28.18
C HIS A 148 11.17 -4.97 27.03
N LEU A 149 11.44 -3.66 27.04
CA LEU A 149 12.28 -3.00 26.03
C LEU A 149 13.77 -3.12 26.35
N SER A 150 14.59 -3.27 25.30
CA SER A 150 16.05 -3.35 25.38
C SER A 150 16.69 -1.99 25.66
N GLN A 151 16.87 -1.63 26.93
CA GLN A 151 17.57 -0.40 27.36
C GLN A 151 17.22 0.85 26.54
N PRO A 152 15.97 1.37 26.65
CA PRO A 152 15.60 2.60 25.94
C PRO A 152 16.37 3.80 26.53
N ILE A 153 16.99 4.64 25.70
CA ILE A 153 17.90 5.74 26.14
C ILE A 153 17.43 7.16 25.81
N SER A 154 16.55 7.35 24.83
CA SER A 154 16.05 8.67 24.41
C SER A 154 14.65 8.51 23.81
N ILE A 155 13.80 9.52 23.94
CA ILE A 155 12.44 9.50 23.43
C ILE A 155 12.07 10.85 22.81
N ALA A 156 11.34 10.82 21.71
CA ALA A 156 10.73 11.97 21.07
C ALA A 156 9.32 11.59 20.61
N VAL A 157 8.39 12.52 20.65
CA VAL A 157 6.99 12.26 20.27
C VAL A 157 6.68 12.94 18.93
N ALA A 158 5.58 12.54 18.29
CA ALA A 158 4.94 13.18 17.15
C ALA A 158 3.40 13.06 17.26
N PRO A 159 2.75 13.77 18.21
CA PRO A 159 1.31 13.64 18.48
C PRO A 159 0.38 13.80 17.29
N ASN A 160 0.60 14.80 16.41
CA ASN A 160 -0.27 15.04 15.26
C ASN A 160 -0.25 13.86 14.26
N ASP A 161 0.90 13.21 14.10
CA ASP A 161 1.04 12.00 13.27
C ASP A 161 0.80 10.71 14.08
N ARG A 162 0.43 10.83 15.37
CA ARG A 162 0.20 9.73 16.31
C ARG A 162 1.38 8.77 16.52
N PHE A 163 2.62 9.27 16.54
CA PHE A 163 3.81 8.45 16.77
C PHE A 163 4.60 8.80 18.04
N ILE A 164 5.27 7.79 18.60
CA ILE A 164 6.34 7.92 19.58
C ILE A 164 7.60 7.24 19.02
N PHE A 165 8.77 7.86 19.23
CA PHE A 165 10.05 7.35 18.76
C PHE A 165 11.02 7.25 19.94
N TRP A 166 11.77 6.16 20.04
CA TRP A 166 12.82 6.02 21.03
C TRP A 166 14.05 5.32 20.48
N LEU A 167 15.19 5.58 21.12
CA LEU A 167 16.44 4.88 20.87
C LEU A 167 16.59 3.73 21.85
N SER A 168 17.01 2.57 21.35
CA SER A 168 17.35 1.38 22.14
C SER A 168 18.86 1.14 22.05
N ASP A 169 19.56 1.10 23.20
CA ASP A 169 21.03 0.86 23.30
C ASP A 169 21.32 -0.61 23.67
N GLY A 170 20.51 -1.53 23.14
CA GLY A 170 20.63 -2.98 23.39
C GLY A 170 21.79 -3.64 22.63
N ILE A 171 21.80 -4.97 22.55
CA ILE A 171 22.80 -5.76 21.80
C ILE A 171 22.91 -5.30 20.34
N THR A 172 21.79 -4.86 19.75
CA THR A 172 21.75 -4.16 18.46
C THR A 172 21.10 -2.79 18.67
N PRO A 173 21.87 -1.68 18.62
CA PRO A 173 21.30 -0.35 18.74
C PRO A 173 20.28 -0.09 17.63
N SER A 174 19.14 0.48 17.99
CA SER A 174 18.07 0.72 17.02
C SER A 174 17.20 1.92 17.36
N ILE A 175 16.61 2.49 16.32
CA ILE A 175 15.56 3.49 16.41
C ILE A 175 14.24 2.75 16.29
N GLN A 176 13.41 2.84 17.30
CA GLN A 176 12.09 2.19 17.35
C GLN A 176 11.00 3.25 17.34
N ARG A 177 9.88 2.90 16.72
CA ARG A 177 8.66 3.71 16.64
C ARG A 177 7.51 2.89 17.17
N SER A 178 6.55 3.56 17.79
CA SER A 178 5.24 3.00 18.06
C SER A 178 4.17 4.05 17.86
N ASP A 179 2.91 3.63 17.78
CA ASP A 179 1.78 4.53 17.90
C ASP A 179 1.70 5.10 19.34
N VAL A 180 0.96 6.19 19.53
CA VAL A 180 0.80 6.81 20.87
C VAL A 180 0.15 5.86 21.89
N ALA A 181 -0.56 4.83 21.42
CA ALA A 181 -1.18 3.80 22.24
C ALA A 181 -0.19 2.72 22.72
N GLY A 182 0.90 2.47 21.98
CA GLY A 182 1.87 1.43 22.31
C GLY A 182 1.46 0.02 21.84
N GLU A 183 0.55 -0.08 20.87
CA GLU A 183 0.02 -1.37 20.39
C GLU A 183 0.86 -1.96 19.25
N MET A 184 1.53 -1.09 18.47
CA MET A 184 2.34 -1.50 17.32
C MET A 184 3.76 -0.97 17.46
N ILE A 185 4.74 -1.84 17.67
CA ILE A 185 6.17 -1.46 17.72
C ILE A 185 6.82 -1.81 16.37
N THR A 186 7.39 -0.80 15.70
CA THR A 186 8.14 -0.94 14.46
C THR A 186 9.60 -0.55 14.71
N THR A 187 10.56 -1.35 14.23
CA THR A 187 11.96 -0.90 14.19
C THR A 187 12.17 -0.08 12.92
N VAL A 188 12.46 1.22 13.08
CA VAL A 188 12.68 2.15 11.96
C VAL A 188 14.03 1.89 11.31
N LEU A 189 15.09 1.82 12.13
CA LEU A 189 16.47 1.63 11.67
C LEU A 189 17.24 0.80 12.71
N LYS A 190 18.05 -0.16 12.26
CA LYS A 190 19.07 -0.84 13.07
C LYS A 190 20.43 -0.28 12.70
N ILE A 191 21.20 0.15 13.69
CA ILE A 191 22.47 0.85 13.47
C ILE A 191 23.54 0.15 14.31
N PRO A 192 24.65 -0.33 13.70
CA PRO A 192 25.70 -1.06 14.42
C PRO A 192 26.53 -0.17 15.35
N GLU A 193 26.47 1.15 15.14
CA GLU A 193 27.12 2.17 15.94
C GLU A 193 26.29 2.54 17.17
N ARG A 194 26.95 3.04 18.22
CA ARG A 194 26.26 3.48 19.43
C ARG A 194 25.45 4.73 19.12
N LEU A 195 24.21 4.78 19.58
CA LEU A 195 23.30 5.90 19.32
C LEU A 195 23.23 6.88 20.49
N GLY A 196 23.03 8.17 20.20
CA GLY A 196 22.89 9.21 21.20
C GLY A 196 22.04 10.37 20.70
N GLY A 197 21.07 10.80 21.50
CA GLY A 197 20.20 11.93 21.19
C GLY A 197 19.25 11.67 20.01
N LEU A 198 17.97 11.95 20.20
CA LEU A 198 16.95 11.81 19.17
C LEU A 198 16.15 13.11 19.05
N SER A 199 15.92 13.55 17.82
CA SER A 199 15.05 14.68 17.53
C SER A 199 14.22 14.43 16.28
N VAL A 200 13.15 15.21 16.18
CA VAL A 200 12.09 15.05 15.20
C VAL A 200 11.83 16.42 14.58
N ASP A 201 11.98 16.52 13.26
CA ASP A 201 11.47 17.63 12.45
C ASP A 201 10.03 17.31 12.08
N ARG A 202 9.10 18.14 12.58
CA ARG A 202 7.66 17.98 12.41
C ARG A 202 7.15 18.53 11.09
N MET A 203 7.89 19.47 10.47
CA MET A 203 7.51 20.12 9.23
C MET A 203 7.91 19.26 8.02
N ASP A 204 9.14 18.75 8.03
CA ASP A 204 9.67 17.89 6.96
C ASP A 204 9.47 16.38 7.24
N LYS A 205 8.80 16.04 8.36
CA LYS A 205 8.57 14.67 8.86
C LYS A 205 9.84 13.80 8.89
N ARG A 206 10.90 14.32 9.55
CA ARG A 206 12.22 13.67 9.66
C ARG A 206 12.67 13.39 11.08
N LEU A 207 13.53 12.38 11.23
CA LEU A 207 14.26 12.06 12.44
C LEU A 207 15.73 12.45 12.28
N PHE A 208 16.35 12.85 13.39
CA PHE A 208 17.78 13.14 13.51
C PHE A 208 18.35 12.46 14.75
N TRP A 209 19.51 11.82 14.62
CA TRP A 209 20.21 11.16 15.73
C TRP A 209 21.73 11.31 15.61
N VAL A 210 22.44 11.17 16.74
CA VAL A 210 23.91 11.06 16.73
C VAL A 210 24.28 9.59 16.77
N GLN A 211 25.26 9.21 15.97
CA GLN A 211 25.89 7.90 16.03
C GLN A 211 27.38 8.05 16.33
N PHE A 212 27.93 7.10 17.08
CA PHE A 212 29.33 7.05 17.47
C PHE A 212 29.97 5.77 16.93
N SER A 213 30.96 5.94 16.07
CA SER A 213 31.82 4.86 15.57
C SER A 213 32.66 4.25 16.70
N LEU A 214 33.04 2.98 16.53
CA LEU A 214 33.98 2.26 17.41
C LEU A 214 35.35 2.94 17.49
N GLU A 215 35.72 3.71 16.47
CA GLU A 215 36.98 4.48 16.41
C GLU A 215 36.88 5.86 17.09
N GLY A 216 35.69 6.26 17.54
CA GLY A 216 35.45 7.52 18.25
C GLY A 216 35.08 8.72 17.37
N GLU A 217 34.80 8.49 16.08
CA GLU A 217 34.20 9.48 15.18
C GLU A 217 32.68 9.57 15.43
N SER A 218 32.12 10.78 15.36
CA SER A 218 30.69 11.02 15.56
C SER A 218 30.04 11.60 14.31
N ALA A 219 28.92 11.02 13.88
CA ALA A 219 28.14 11.50 12.75
C ALA A 219 26.69 11.79 13.15
N ILE A 220 26.03 12.65 12.38
CA ILE A 220 24.60 12.95 12.52
C ILE A 220 23.87 12.20 11.41
N GLY A 221 22.99 11.28 11.79
CA GLY A 221 22.11 10.59 10.85
C GLY A 221 20.77 11.30 10.69
N SER A 222 20.15 11.14 9.53
CA SER A 222 18.81 11.64 9.24
C SER A 222 18.01 10.66 8.38
N CYS A 223 16.72 10.53 8.66
CA CYS A 223 15.77 9.74 7.87
C CYS A 223 14.36 10.34 7.98
N ASP A 224 13.40 9.90 7.17
CA ASP A 224 11.98 10.18 7.42
C ASP A 224 11.43 9.33 8.59
N TYR A 225 10.16 9.50 8.97
CA TYR A 225 9.53 8.71 10.06
C TYR A 225 9.46 7.19 9.79
N ASN A 226 9.76 6.76 8.56
CA ASN A 226 9.73 5.37 8.11
C ASN A 226 11.14 4.78 7.86
N GLY A 227 12.21 5.57 8.01
CA GLY A 227 13.58 5.12 7.83
C GLY A 227 14.17 5.32 6.41
N ASN A 228 13.48 6.03 5.50
CA ASN A 228 13.97 6.29 4.15
C ASN A 228 14.97 7.46 4.09
N VAL A 229 15.90 7.42 3.14
CA VAL A 229 16.78 8.54 2.80
C VAL A 229 16.07 9.46 1.81
N VAL A 230 15.86 10.71 2.21
CA VAL A 230 15.15 11.71 1.39
C VAL A 230 16.16 12.78 0.94
N ASN A 231 16.14 13.19 -0.33
CA ASN A 231 16.82 14.41 -0.79
C ASN A 231 15.87 15.60 -0.67
N LEU A 232 16.32 16.70 -0.05
CA LEU A 232 15.52 17.91 0.12
C LEU A 232 16.27 19.14 -0.41
N ARG A 233 15.48 20.12 -0.85
CA ARG A 233 15.87 21.52 -1.05
C ARG A 233 15.28 22.32 0.11
N HIS A 234 16.10 23.12 0.81
CA HIS A 234 15.85 24.37 1.58
C HIS A 234 17.06 24.65 2.51
N SER A 235 17.07 25.72 3.33
CA SER A 235 18.21 26.16 4.17
C SER A 235 17.82 26.25 5.66
N PHE A 236 18.01 25.21 6.46
CA PHE A 236 17.63 25.18 7.89
C PHE A 236 18.77 24.62 8.77
N PHE A 237 18.67 24.77 10.10
CA PHE A 237 19.77 24.49 11.04
C PHE A 237 19.43 23.42 12.09
N ILE A 238 20.47 22.73 12.54
CA ILE A 238 20.46 21.76 13.64
C ILE A 238 21.35 22.28 14.75
N PHE A 239 20.86 22.21 16.00
CA PHE A 239 21.57 22.58 17.21
C PHE A 239 21.96 21.34 18.00
N TYR A 240 23.22 21.25 18.42
CA TYR A 240 23.70 20.13 19.22
C TYR A 240 24.69 20.56 20.31
N THR A 241 24.75 19.78 21.39
CA THR A 241 25.73 19.97 22.47
C THR A 241 26.96 19.13 22.22
N ASP A 242 28.13 19.76 22.23
CA ASP A 242 29.41 19.07 22.17
C ASP A 242 30.05 19.03 23.57
N MET A 243 30.19 17.81 24.09
CA MET A 243 30.68 17.55 25.45
C MET A 243 32.17 17.88 25.59
N SER A 244 32.96 17.69 24.53
CA SER A 244 34.42 17.87 24.59
C SER A 244 34.79 19.35 24.52
N SER A 245 34.14 20.10 23.62
CA SER A 245 34.32 21.54 23.49
C SER A 245 33.53 22.36 24.53
N ARG A 246 32.55 21.74 25.21
CA ARG A 246 31.63 22.37 26.18
C ARG A 246 30.88 23.57 25.59
N THR A 247 30.51 23.46 24.31
CA THR A 247 29.75 24.47 23.58
C THR A 247 28.46 23.89 23.00
N ILE A 248 27.57 24.78 22.58
CA ILE A 248 26.42 24.47 21.75
C ILE A 248 26.79 24.92 20.34
N ARG A 249 26.61 24.03 19.37
CA ARG A 249 26.99 24.23 17.97
C ARG A 249 25.76 24.19 17.07
N GLN A 250 25.83 24.94 15.97
CA GLN A 250 24.84 24.97 14.92
C GLN A 250 25.46 24.42 13.63
N VAL A 251 24.72 23.59 12.90
CA VAL A 251 25.12 23.07 11.59
C VAL A 251 23.93 23.16 10.63
N ASN A 252 24.19 23.43 9.35
CA ASN A 252 23.14 23.40 8.34
C ASN A 252 22.64 21.95 8.16
N LYS A 253 21.32 21.76 8.19
CA LYS A 253 20.68 20.44 8.18
C LYS A 253 20.84 19.66 6.88
N TYR A 254 21.32 20.31 5.81
CA TYR A 254 21.40 19.75 4.46
C TYR A 254 22.82 19.66 3.92
N SER A 255 23.65 20.69 4.12
CA SER A 255 25.04 20.65 3.65
C SER A 255 25.94 19.85 4.58
N GLY A 256 25.66 19.85 5.90
CA GLY A 256 26.54 19.24 6.90
C GLY A 256 27.92 19.88 7.01
N VAL A 257 28.19 20.96 6.25
CA VAL A 257 29.48 21.66 6.18
C VAL A 257 29.46 22.90 7.07
N GLU A 258 30.56 23.12 7.81
CA GLU A 258 30.87 24.27 8.69
C GLU A 258 29.97 24.45 9.93
N ALA A 259 30.17 23.60 10.95
CA ALA A 259 29.51 23.74 12.25
C ALA A 259 30.06 24.94 13.08
N GLU A 260 29.24 25.96 13.30
CA GLU A 260 29.58 27.18 14.04
C GLU A 260 29.33 27.05 15.56
N ASN A 261 30.16 27.70 16.38
CA ASN A 261 29.94 27.79 17.82
C ASN A 261 29.03 28.97 18.14
N ILE A 262 27.88 28.71 18.77
CA ILE A 262 26.94 29.76 19.16
C ILE A 262 27.41 30.47 20.43
N ASN A 263 28.06 29.74 21.33
CA ASN A 263 28.51 30.31 22.60
C ASN A 263 29.86 30.99 22.44
N LEU A 264 29.91 32.31 22.67
CA LEU A 264 31.12 33.12 22.60
C LEU A 264 32.19 32.76 23.68
N LYS A 265 31.82 32.02 24.74
CA LYS A 265 32.73 31.56 25.81
C LYS A 265 32.48 30.10 26.16
N ARG A 266 33.56 29.33 26.41
CA ARG A 266 33.47 27.94 26.90
C ARG A 266 32.77 27.88 28.25
N MET A 267 31.80 26.98 28.37
CA MET A 267 31.08 26.75 29.62
C MET A 267 31.91 25.92 30.62
N THR A 268 31.72 26.17 31.92
CA THR A 268 32.47 25.48 32.98
C THR A 268 32.13 23.98 33.08
N HIS A 269 30.86 23.65 32.87
CA HIS A 269 30.31 22.29 32.77
C HIS A 269 29.69 22.09 31.39
N PRO A 270 29.62 20.86 30.87
CA PRO A 270 28.96 20.61 29.59
C PRO A 270 27.46 20.92 29.66
N PRO A 271 26.89 21.60 28.65
CA PRO A 271 25.44 21.77 28.54
C PRO A 271 24.76 20.43 28.27
N THR A 272 23.55 20.26 28.80
CA THR A 272 22.77 19.02 28.72
C THR A 272 21.34 19.35 28.31
N ALA A 273 20.70 18.43 27.57
CA ALA A 273 19.29 18.52 27.17
C ALA A 273 18.91 19.90 26.60
N VAL A 274 19.58 20.32 25.51
CA VAL A 274 19.16 21.53 24.78
C VAL A 274 17.73 21.34 24.23
N LYS A 275 16.96 22.42 23.98
CA LYS A 275 15.67 22.47 23.27
C LYS A 275 15.49 23.84 22.61
N VAL A 276 14.97 23.87 21.37
CA VAL A 276 14.55 25.09 20.68
C VAL A 276 13.08 25.34 21.01
N VAL A 277 12.77 26.45 21.68
CA VAL A 277 11.42 26.81 22.08
C VAL A 277 10.80 27.72 21.02
N HIS A 278 9.81 27.21 20.30
CA HIS A 278 9.04 27.95 19.31
C HIS A 278 7.70 27.22 19.05
N PRO A 279 6.59 27.92 18.74
CA PRO A 279 5.31 27.27 18.47
C PRO A 279 5.35 26.29 17.28
N LEU A 280 6.21 26.53 16.27
CA LEU A 280 6.37 25.59 15.14
C LEU A 280 7.00 24.25 15.53
N ASN A 281 7.67 24.16 16.69
CA ASN A 281 8.16 22.88 17.20
C ASN A 281 7.07 22.12 17.98
N GLN A 282 5.96 22.79 18.34
CA GLN A 282 4.80 22.19 18.99
C GLN A 282 3.46 22.64 18.36
N PRO A 283 3.21 22.33 17.07
CA PRO A 283 1.98 22.74 16.39
C PRO A 283 0.76 21.96 16.93
N ILE A 284 -0.37 22.64 17.07
CA ILE A 284 -1.67 22.06 17.46
C ILE A 284 -2.59 22.24 16.25
N GLU A 285 -3.32 21.19 15.85
CA GLU A 285 -4.23 21.23 14.68
C GLU A 285 -5.26 22.37 14.74
N ASP A 286 -5.68 22.79 15.94
CA ASP A 286 -6.59 23.92 16.17
C ASP A 286 -5.91 25.26 16.50
N SER A 287 -4.58 25.32 16.57
CA SER A 287 -3.87 26.57 16.81
C SER A 287 -2.49 26.60 16.13
N MET A 288 -2.50 26.75 14.81
CA MET A 288 -1.49 27.60 14.18
C MET A 288 -1.67 29.02 14.74
N PRO A 289 -0.63 29.68 15.26
CA PRO A 289 -0.66 31.12 15.45
C PRO A 289 -0.74 31.76 14.06
N VAL A 290 -1.95 32.18 13.73
CA VAL A 290 -2.18 33.28 12.79
C VAL A 290 -1.35 34.46 13.31
N PHE A 291 -0.29 34.84 12.60
CA PHE A 291 0.22 36.20 12.72
C PHE A 291 -0.80 37.16 12.11
N PRO A 292 -1.20 38.22 12.84
CA PRO A 292 -2.19 39.17 12.37
C PRO A 292 -1.54 40.13 11.36
N GLY A 293 -2.25 40.68 10.37
CA GLY A 293 -3.70 40.69 10.19
C GLY A 293 -4.08 40.31 8.76
N GLN A 294 -5.35 40.23 8.41
CA GLN A 294 -6.53 40.71 9.10
C GLN A 294 -7.70 39.99 8.42
N MET A 295 -8.80 39.81 9.13
CA MET A 295 -10.10 39.52 8.50
C MET A 295 -10.31 40.45 7.29
N CYS A 296 -10.91 39.90 6.24
CA CYS A 296 -12.16 40.46 5.72
C CYS A 296 -13.04 39.26 5.37
N ASP A 297 -13.88 38.83 6.32
CA ASP A 297 -15.15 38.25 5.91
C ASP A 297 -16.04 39.42 5.46
N GLY A 298 -16.84 39.18 4.43
CA GLY A 298 -17.93 40.10 4.11
C GLY A 298 -18.20 40.39 2.65
N ARG A 299 -18.19 39.37 1.78
CA ARG A 299 -19.24 39.02 0.79
C ARG A 299 -18.68 38.66 -0.60
N THR A 300 -18.84 37.37 -0.89
CA THR A 300 -18.84 36.71 -2.21
C THR A 300 -17.51 36.58 -2.94
N GLY A 301 -16.84 35.42 -2.77
CA GLY A 301 -15.90 34.90 -3.78
C GLY A 301 -14.87 33.92 -3.22
N VAL A 302 -15.20 32.63 -3.20
CA VAL A 302 -14.31 31.51 -2.81
C VAL A 302 -13.13 31.40 -3.78
N CYS A 303 -11.90 31.21 -3.27
CA CYS A 303 -10.77 30.59 -3.97
C CYS A 303 -9.94 29.72 -3.01
N VAL A 304 -9.68 28.47 -3.41
CA VAL A 304 -8.85 27.50 -2.67
C VAL A 304 -7.44 27.48 -3.30
N ASN A 305 -6.43 27.74 -2.46
CA ASN A 305 -4.98 27.80 -2.72
C ASN A 305 -4.41 29.12 -3.33
N VAL A 306 -3.77 29.90 -2.44
CA VAL A 306 -2.88 31.07 -2.62
C VAL A 306 -3.47 32.30 -3.35
N CYS A 307 -3.60 33.42 -2.63
CA CYS A 307 -3.81 34.76 -3.19
C CYS A 307 -2.55 35.63 -3.01
N SER A 308 -2.23 36.45 -4.00
CA SER A 308 -1.23 37.52 -3.96
C SER A 308 -1.74 38.74 -3.17
N ASN A 309 -0.81 39.59 -2.70
CA ASN A 309 -1.07 40.76 -1.84
C ASN A 309 -2.07 41.80 -2.46
N PRO A 310 -2.68 42.67 -1.64
CA PRO A 310 -3.96 43.35 -1.92
C PRO A 310 -3.82 44.69 -2.66
N ALA A 311 -3.13 44.71 -3.79
CA ALA A 311 -3.06 45.91 -4.63
C ALA A 311 -3.91 45.82 -5.92
N ASP A 312 -4.27 44.63 -6.38
CA ASP A 312 -5.08 44.45 -7.59
C ASP A 312 -6.28 43.54 -7.30
N GLN A 313 -7.44 43.91 -7.86
CA GLN A 313 -8.71 43.21 -7.72
C GLN A 313 -8.55 41.69 -7.93
N GLY A 314 -9.21 40.90 -7.07
CA GLY A 314 -9.05 39.45 -6.92
C GLY A 314 -9.14 38.67 -8.22
N ILE A 315 -7.97 38.40 -8.81
CA ILE A 315 -7.78 37.41 -9.86
C ILE A 315 -7.08 36.24 -9.19
N CYS A 316 -7.75 35.09 -9.11
CA CYS A 316 -7.10 33.88 -8.61
C CYS A 316 -5.96 33.51 -9.57
N GLN A 317 -4.82 33.09 -9.03
CA GLN A 317 -3.63 32.81 -9.84
C GLN A 317 -3.13 31.42 -9.47
N CYS A 318 -3.27 30.48 -10.40
CA CYS A 318 -2.96 29.08 -10.14
C CYS A 318 -1.45 28.81 -10.23
N THR A 319 -0.99 27.87 -9.41
CA THR A 319 0.36 27.32 -9.49
C THR A 319 0.57 26.61 -10.83
N LYS A 320 1.81 26.58 -11.32
CA LYS A 320 2.15 25.91 -12.58
C LYS A 320 1.71 24.44 -12.54
N GLY A 321 0.98 23.99 -13.56
CA GLY A 321 0.29 22.69 -13.59
C GLY A 321 -1.20 22.76 -13.20
N PHE A 322 -1.72 23.95 -12.89
CA PHE A 322 -3.14 24.19 -12.64
C PHE A 322 -3.65 25.43 -13.39
N ALA A 323 -4.89 25.41 -13.84
CA ALA A 323 -5.54 26.49 -14.60
C ALA A 323 -6.80 26.94 -13.88
N LEU A 324 -7.16 28.22 -14.05
CA LEU A 324 -8.40 28.73 -13.45
C LEU A 324 -9.61 28.07 -14.12
N SER A 325 -10.52 27.58 -13.29
CA SER A 325 -11.86 27.17 -13.72
C SER A 325 -12.56 28.32 -14.47
N LYS A 326 -13.49 27.99 -15.39
CA LYS A 326 -14.17 28.94 -16.30
C LYS A 326 -14.88 30.10 -15.61
N HIS A 327 -15.19 29.96 -14.33
CA HIS A 327 -15.83 30.98 -13.50
C HIS A 327 -14.86 31.79 -12.62
N GLY A 328 -13.59 31.39 -12.55
CA GLY A 328 -12.53 32.17 -11.89
C GLY A 328 -12.28 31.84 -10.40
N ASN A 329 -12.91 30.77 -9.88
CA ASN A 329 -13.12 30.59 -8.44
C ASN A 329 -12.28 29.47 -7.79
N TYR A 330 -11.60 28.65 -8.57
CA TYR A 330 -10.69 27.62 -8.06
C TYR A 330 -9.78 27.14 -9.18
N CYS A 331 -8.66 26.53 -8.78
CA CYS A 331 -7.66 25.99 -9.68
C CYS A 331 -7.98 24.53 -10.00
N GLU A 332 -8.21 24.25 -11.28
CA GLU A 332 -8.37 22.91 -11.82
C GLU A 332 -7.02 22.41 -12.30
N ASP A 333 -6.78 21.12 -12.09
CA ASP A 333 -5.58 20.46 -12.57
C ASP A 333 -5.48 20.58 -14.09
N VAL A 334 -4.32 21.02 -14.60
CA VAL A 334 -4.09 21.10 -16.03
C VAL A 334 -3.69 19.71 -16.46
N ASN A 335 -4.58 19.03 -17.18
CA ASN A 335 -4.21 17.77 -17.80
C ASN A 335 -3.23 18.00 -18.95
N GLU A 336 -1.92 18.03 -18.66
CA GLU A 336 -0.89 18.28 -19.66
C GLU A 336 -0.85 17.17 -20.72
N CYS A 337 -1.24 15.94 -20.36
CA CYS A 337 -1.38 14.83 -21.31
C CYS A 337 -2.53 15.04 -22.31
N GLY A 338 -3.53 15.83 -21.95
CA GLY A 338 -4.64 16.22 -22.83
C GLY A 338 -4.30 17.36 -23.80
N LEU A 339 -3.25 18.14 -23.51
CA LEU A 339 -2.85 19.33 -24.28
C LEU A 339 -1.78 19.06 -25.35
N TRP A 340 -1.20 17.85 -25.40
CA TRP A 340 -0.23 17.40 -26.41
C TRP A 340 1.07 18.23 -26.50
N ASP A 341 1.40 19.04 -25.49
CA ASP A 341 2.62 19.87 -25.40
C ASP A 341 3.62 19.40 -24.32
N HIS A 342 3.34 18.25 -23.70
CA HIS A 342 4.06 17.65 -22.58
C HIS A 342 5.44 17.03 -22.94
N GLY A 343 5.75 16.87 -24.23
CA GLY A 343 7.08 16.42 -24.68
C GLY A 343 7.45 14.98 -24.30
N CYS A 344 6.46 14.12 -24.01
CA CYS A 344 6.64 12.67 -23.90
C CYS A 344 6.50 12.03 -25.28
N SER A 345 7.32 11.03 -25.61
CA SER A 345 7.28 10.45 -26.96
C SER A 345 6.15 9.44 -27.21
N LEU A 346 5.77 8.59 -26.25
CA LEU A 346 4.77 7.52 -26.48
C LEU A 346 3.65 7.41 -25.44
N GLY A 347 3.81 7.90 -24.20
CA GLY A 347 2.77 7.85 -23.18
C GLY A 347 2.94 8.94 -22.13
N CYS A 348 1.82 9.34 -21.52
CA CYS A 348 1.75 10.41 -20.53
C CYS A 348 0.61 10.11 -19.56
N GLU A 349 0.91 10.18 -18.26
CA GLU A 349 -0.08 10.10 -17.20
C GLU A 349 -0.09 11.39 -16.37
N ASN A 350 -1.30 11.90 -16.16
CA ASN A 350 -1.53 13.18 -15.51
C ASN A 350 -1.75 12.99 -14.01
N ILE A 351 -1.07 13.78 -13.18
CA ILE A 351 -1.22 13.80 -11.72
C ILE A 351 -1.55 15.23 -11.26
N PRO A 352 -2.20 15.42 -10.10
CA PRO A 352 -2.53 16.77 -9.65
C PRO A 352 -1.29 17.69 -9.55
N GLY A 353 -1.18 18.64 -10.49
CA GLY A 353 -0.14 19.66 -10.60
C GLY A 353 1.05 19.33 -11.49
N SER A 354 1.06 18.18 -12.19
CA SER A 354 2.14 17.76 -13.08
C SER A 354 1.74 16.54 -13.92
N TYR A 355 2.63 16.10 -14.82
CA TYR A 355 2.50 14.82 -15.51
C TYR A 355 3.81 14.04 -15.46
N PHE A 356 3.76 12.74 -15.76
CA PHE A 356 4.96 11.93 -16.03
C PHE A 356 4.79 11.11 -17.30
N CYS A 357 5.90 10.86 -18.00
CA CYS A 357 5.89 10.10 -19.24
C CYS A 357 5.91 8.60 -18.93
N THR A 358 4.97 7.88 -19.53
CA THR A 358 4.91 6.41 -19.50
C THR A 358 5.25 5.85 -20.88
N CYS A 359 5.68 4.61 -20.94
CA CYS A 359 5.98 3.95 -22.21
C CYS A 359 5.08 2.72 -22.38
N PRO A 360 4.47 2.52 -23.55
CA PRO A 360 3.69 1.31 -23.83
C PRO A 360 4.59 0.06 -23.81
N LYS A 361 3.98 -1.11 -23.57
CA LYS A 361 4.70 -2.40 -23.54
C LYS A 361 5.61 -2.57 -24.77
N GLY A 362 6.90 -2.82 -24.54
CA GLY A 362 7.92 -2.91 -25.59
C GLY A 362 8.77 -1.65 -25.78
N TYR A 363 8.59 -0.62 -24.95
CA TYR A 363 9.40 0.61 -24.94
C TYR A 363 9.83 0.97 -23.52
N ALA A 364 11.06 1.47 -23.34
CA ALA A 364 11.61 1.91 -22.04
C ALA A 364 11.92 3.40 -22.05
N LEU A 365 11.69 4.07 -20.91
CA LEU A 365 11.91 5.49 -20.74
C LEU A 365 13.41 5.77 -20.55
N LEU A 366 13.97 6.61 -21.42
CA LEU A 366 15.38 6.99 -21.34
C LEU A 366 15.67 7.84 -20.08
N PRO A 367 16.95 8.00 -19.67
CA PRO A 367 17.34 8.80 -18.51
C PRO A 367 16.89 10.27 -18.56
N ASP A 368 16.50 10.76 -19.73
CA ASP A 368 15.90 12.09 -19.96
C ASP A 368 14.46 12.22 -19.41
N ARG A 369 13.85 11.11 -18.98
CA ARG A 369 12.48 10.99 -18.45
C ARG A 369 11.39 11.47 -19.41
N LYS A 370 11.67 11.50 -20.71
CA LYS A 370 10.75 12.04 -21.74
C LYS A 370 10.65 11.16 -22.98
N THR A 371 11.73 10.50 -23.36
CA THR A 371 11.79 9.75 -24.61
C THR A 371 11.73 8.25 -24.34
N CYS A 372 10.64 7.63 -24.76
CA CYS A 372 10.49 6.18 -24.86
C CYS A 372 11.26 5.66 -26.09
N HIS A 373 12.13 4.68 -25.87
CA HIS A 373 12.84 3.97 -26.92
C HIS A 373 12.38 2.52 -26.98
N GLU A 374 12.28 1.98 -28.20
CA GLU A 374 11.87 0.59 -28.39
C GLU A 374 12.89 -0.33 -27.74
N THR A 375 12.44 -1.18 -26.82
CA THR A 375 13.26 -2.23 -26.21
C THR A 375 13.27 -3.41 -27.16
N SER A 376 14.37 -3.59 -27.86
CA SER A 376 14.60 -4.83 -28.60
C SER A 376 15.01 -5.94 -27.63
N PRO A 377 14.48 -7.17 -27.73
CA PRO A 377 15.03 -8.30 -27.00
C PRO A 377 16.52 -8.42 -27.35
N CYS A 378 17.36 -8.57 -26.33
CA CYS A 378 18.79 -8.65 -26.52
C CYS A 378 19.11 -9.83 -27.45
N LEU A 379 19.71 -9.55 -28.62
CA LEU A 379 20.23 -10.60 -29.49
C LEU A 379 21.19 -11.46 -28.68
N ALA A 380 21.09 -12.78 -28.82
CA ALA A 380 21.64 -13.83 -27.97
C ALA A 380 23.17 -13.82 -27.70
N ASN A 381 23.89 -12.78 -28.11
CA ASN A 381 25.35 -12.70 -28.03
C ASN A 381 25.91 -11.60 -27.11
N MET A 382 25.10 -10.93 -26.28
CA MET A 382 25.60 -9.97 -25.26
C MET A 382 24.74 -9.99 -23.98
N THR A 383 25.08 -10.88 -23.05
CA THR A 383 24.34 -11.24 -21.83
C THR A 383 24.88 -10.55 -20.57
N GLN A 384 24.58 -9.27 -20.37
CA GLN A 384 24.95 -8.55 -19.14
C GLN A 384 23.80 -7.73 -18.53
N CYS A 385 22.54 -7.94 -18.93
CA CYS A 385 21.39 -7.19 -18.37
C CYS A 385 20.30 -8.15 -17.87
N ASP A 386 19.74 -7.92 -16.68
CA ASP A 386 18.75 -8.80 -16.06
C ASP A 386 17.37 -8.80 -16.75
N ASN A 387 16.87 -7.63 -17.22
CA ASN A 387 15.46 -7.50 -17.66
C ASN A 387 15.22 -6.63 -18.91
N GLY A 388 16.21 -5.90 -19.44
CA GLY A 388 16.03 -5.08 -20.66
C GLY A 388 17.31 -4.40 -21.14
N CYS A 389 17.45 -4.18 -22.45
CA CYS A 389 18.62 -3.52 -23.06
C CYS A 389 18.23 -2.52 -24.17
N ILE A 390 19.01 -1.44 -24.30
CA ILE A 390 18.91 -0.45 -25.37
C ILE A 390 20.28 -0.35 -26.07
N ALA A 391 20.30 -0.54 -27.39
CA ALA A 391 21.50 -0.38 -28.20
C ALA A 391 21.69 1.11 -28.59
N THR A 392 22.75 1.74 -28.10
CA THR A 392 23.13 3.10 -28.51
C THR A 392 24.45 3.09 -29.27
N GLY A 393 24.72 4.13 -30.06
CA GLY A 393 25.94 4.25 -30.89
C GLY A 393 27.27 4.21 -30.12
N GLU A 394 27.25 4.32 -28.78
CA GLU A 394 28.42 4.20 -27.89
C GLU A 394 28.41 2.93 -27.00
N GLY A 395 27.43 2.03 -27.15
CA GLY A 395 27.34 0.78 -26.39
C GLY A 395 25.93 0.39 -25.95
N THR A 396 25.81 -0.79 -25.33
CA THR A 396 24.54 -1.33 -24.80
C THR A 396 24.30 -0.84 -23.38
N ILE A 397 23.12 -0.30 -23.11
CA ILE A 397 22.70 0.18 -21.77
C ILE A 397 21.59 -0.74 -21.24
N CYS A 398 21.73 -1.25 -20.01
CA CYS A 398 20.70 -2.06 -19.34
C CYS A 398 19.61 -1.18 -18.73
N VAL A 399 18.36 -1.65 -18.76
CA VAL A 399 17.19 -0.95 -18.21
C VAL A 399 16.28 -1.94 -17.47
N CYS A 400 15.75 -1.51 -16.32
CA CYS A 400 14.81 -2.29 -15.51
C CYS A 400 13.36 -1.89 -15.80
N LEU A 401 12.45 -2.87 -15.76
CA LEU A 401 11.01 -2.68 -15.92
C LEU A 401 10.39 -1.92 -14.72
N GLU A 402 9.19 -1.37 -14.90
CA GLU A 402 8.43 -0.66 -13.87
C GLU A 402 8.39 -1.43 -12.54
N GLY A 403 8.74 -0.77 -11.44
CA GLY A 403 8.80 -1.38 -10.11
C GLY A 403 10.16 -1.94 -9.69
N SER A 404 11.20 -1.84 -10.54
CA SER A 404 12.57 -2.28 -10.20
C SER A 404 13.64 -1.22 -10.48
N LEU A 405 14.71 -1.22 -9.67
CA LEU A 405 15.85 -0.31 -9.74
C LEU A 405 17.09 -1.02 -10.26
N LEU A 406 17.78 -0.40 -11.23
CA LEU A 406 19.07 -0.88 -11.73
C LEU A 406 20.14 -0.66 -10.65
N GLN A 407 20.87 -1.71 -10.31
CA GLN A 407 21.94 -1.70 -9.33
C GLN A 407 23.15 -0.91 -9.83
N PRO A 408 24.09 -0.53 -8.94
CA PRO A 408 25.29 0.23 -9.28
C PRO A 408 26.23 -0.46 -10.27
N ASP A 409 26.06 -1.77 -10.46
CA ASP A 409 26.77 -2.57 -11.47
C ASP A 409 26.34 -2.25 -12.91
N GLY A 410 25.22 -1.53 -13.08
CA GLY A 410 24.65 -1.18 -14.39
C GLY A 410 24.03 -2.37 -15.11
N GLN A 411 23.80 -3.50 -14.43
CA GLN A 411 23.44 -4.79 -15.02
C GLN A 411 22.26 -5.47 -14.32
N THR A 412 22.23 -5.45 -12.98
CA THR A 412 21.21 -6.19 -12.22
C THR A 412 20.06 -5.30 -11.74
N CYS A 413 18.85 -5.86 -11.63
CA CYS A 413 17.66 -5.13 -11.18
C CYS A 413 17.23 -5.57 -9.77
N ARG A 414 16.63 -4.67 -8.96
CA ARG A 414 16.05 -4.99 -7.64
C ARG A 414 14.62 -4.46 -7.53
N GLY A 415 13.63 -5.32 -7.27
CA GLY A 415 12.20 -4.98 -7.13
C GLY A 415 11.26 -6.17 -7.35
N CYS A 416 9.95 -5.97 -7.41
CA CYS A 416 9.04 -7.11 -7.66
C CYS A 416 9.27 -7.80 -9.01
N THR A 417 9.86 -7.09 -9.96
CA THR A 417 10.21 -7.58 -11.30
C THR A 417 11.66 -8.07 -11.40
N SER A 418 12.46 -8.05 -10.32
CA SER A 418 13.80 -8.66 -10.33
C SER A 418 13.75 -10.17 -10.18
N SER A 419 14.86 -10.85 -10.49
CA SER A 419 15.01 -12.31 -10.40
C SER A 419 14.74 -12.86 -8.99
N ASP A 420 15.05 -12.08 -7.96
CA ASP A 420 14.77 -12.39 -6.54
C ASP A 420 13.38 -11.93 -6.06
N ARG A 421 12.52 -11.36 -6.93
CA ARG A 421 11.22 -10.73 -6.59
C ARG A 421 11.31 -9.78 -5.39
N GLY A 422 12.41 -9.03 -5.30
CA GLY A 422 12.64 -8.10 -4.20
C GLY A 422 12.86 -8.79 -2.84
N GLY A 423 13.11 -10.10 -2.85
CA GLY A 423 13.29 -10.96 -1.71
C GLY A 423 12.00 -11.40 -1.03
N CYS A 424 10.85 -11.36 -1.72
CA CYS A 424 9.59 -11.90 -1.22
C CYS A 424 9.45 -13.38 -1.57
N SER A 425 9.00 -14.21 -0.62
CA SER A 425 8.79 -15.65 -0.83
C SER A 425 7.73 -16.00 -1.88
N GLN A 426 6.63 -15.23 -1.89
CA GLN A 426 5.43 -15.51 -2.68
C GLN A 426 5.00 -14.21 -3.39
N GLN A 427 4.14 -13.43 -2.76
CA GLN A 427 3.55 -12.24 -3.37
C GLN A 427 4.41 -11.01 -3.11
N CYS A 428 4.68 -10.24 -4.18
CA CYS A 428 5.37 -8.95 -4.11
C CYS A 428 4.49 -7.88 -4.76
N SER A 429 4.09 -6.88 -3.96
CA SER A 429 3.27 -5.76 -4.43
C SER A 429 4.12 -4.48 -4.48
N PRO A 430 4.35 -3.88 -5.66
CA PRO A 430 5.11 -2.64 -5.77
C PRO A 430 4.26 -1.49 -5.24
N ILE A 431 4.74 -0.79 -4.21
CA ILE A 431 4.07 0.38 -3.64
C ILE A 431 4.57 1.66 -4.34
N THR A 432 5.85 1.68 -4.73
CA THR A 432 6.48 2.78 -5.51
C THR A 432 7.65 2.23 -6.34
N PRO A 433 8.17 2.94 -7.37
CA PRO A 433 9.39 2.54 -8.07
C PRO A 433 10.58 2.44 -7.10
N GLY A 434 10.89 1.23 -6.63
CA GLY A 434 11.95 0.96 -5.65
C GLY A 434 11.51 0.53 -4.23
N ARG A 435 10.21 0.44 -3.94
CA ARG A 435 9.69 -0.13 -2.68
C ARG A 435 8.51 -1.07 -2.95
N TRP A 436 8.54 -2.22 -2.30
CA TRP A 436 7.53 -3.25 -2.40
C TRP A 436 7.26 -3.89 -1.05
N GLU A 437 6.09 -4.50 -0.92
CA GLU A 437 5.65 -5.25 0.25
C GLU A 437 5.46 -6.72 -0.12
N CYS A 438 5.82 -7.60 0.80
CA CYS A 438 5.66 -9.04 0.64
C CYS A 438 4.40 -9.50 1.37
N ASP A 439 3.58 -10.27 0.69
CA ASP A 439 2.41 -10.91 1.26
C ASP A 439 2.45 -12.42 1.05
N CYS A 440 1.70 -13.14 1.88
CA CYS A 440 1.65 -14.59 1.85
C CYS A 440 0.27 -15.11 1.42
N LEU A 441 0.27 -16.21 0.67
CA LEU A 441 -0.94 -16.89 0.24
C LEU A 441 -1.69 -17.53 1.42
N PRO A 442 -3.01 -17.80 1.29
CA PRO A 442 -3.79 -18.47 2.32
C PRO A 442 -3.15 -19.78 2.77
N GLY A 443 -3.02 -19.96 4.08
CA GLY A 443 -2.33 -21.11 4.68
C GLY A 443 -0.86 -20.85 5.03
N TYR A 444 -0.30 -19.72 4.62
CA TYR A 444 1.04 -19.27 5.01
C TYR A 444 0.96 -18.08 5.97
N LYS A 445 1.98 -17.92 6.83
CA LYS A 445 2.16 -16.77 7.71
C LYS A 445 3.45 -16.05 7.35
N LEU A 446 3.37 -14.72 7.31
CA LEU A 446 4.55 -13.88 7.12
C LEU A 446 5.45 -14.03 8.34
N HIS A 447 6.68 -14.45 8.08
CA HIS A 447 7.73 -14.60 9.07
C HIS A 447 8.13 -13.23 9.62
N GLN A 448 8.80 -13.23 10.77
CA GLN A 448 9.17 -11.99 11.48
C GLN A 448 10.13 -11.08 10.69
N ASP A 449 10.74 -11.58 9.62
CA ASP A 449 11.59 -10.82 8.70
C ASP A 449 10.79 -9.96 7.69
N GLY A 450 9.45 -10.12 7.62
CA GLY A 450 8.60 -9.37 6.71
C GLY A 450 8.77 -9.74 5.23
N LYS A 451 9.40 -10.89 4.95
CA LYS A 451 9.74 -11.34 3.60
C LYS A 451 9.43 -12.80 3.36
N ARG A 452 9.65 -13.63 4.38
CA ARG A 452 9.55 -15.08 4.28
C ARG A 452 8.15 -15.56 4.60
N CYS A 453 7.59 -16.48 3.82
CA CYS A 453 6.28 -17.08 4.09
C CYS A 453 6.44 -18.52 4.61
N THR A 454 6.02 -18.79 5.85
CA THR A 454 6.08 -20.12 6.45
C THR A 454 4.71 -20.79 6.48
N ALA A 455 4.67 -22.09 6.20
CA ALA A 455 3.43 -22.85 6.17
C ALA A 455 2.79 -22.95 7.56
N THR A 456 1.47 -22.82 7.62
CA THR A 456 0.68 -23.10 8.84
C THR A 456 0.23 -24.54 8.86
N GLY A 457 0.15 -25.14 10.05
CA GLY A 457 -0.32 -26.52 10.22
C GLY A 457 0.72 -27.42 10.89
N PRO A 458 0.67 -28.74 10.63
CA PRO A 458 1.64 -29.68 11.17
C PRO A 458 3.03 -29.44 10.57
N PRO A 459 4.12 -29.80 11.28
CA PRO A 459 5.46 -29.63 10.75
C PRO A 459 5.64 -30.46 9.46
N PRO A 460 6.14 -29.85 8.38
CA PRO A 460 6.44 -30.56 7.13
C PRO A 460 7.62 -31.52 7.30
N TYR A 461 7.64 -32.59 6.52
CA TYR A 461 8.74 -33.54 6.44
C TYR A 461 8.94 -34.06 5.02
N LEU A 462 10.12 -34.62 4.76
CA LEU A 462 10.52 -35.20 3.48
C LEU A 462 10.31 -36.71 3.52
N LEU A 463 9.77 -37.23 2.43
CA LEU A 463 9.84 -38.65 2.09
C LEU A 463 10.79 -38.81 0.92
N PHE A 464 11.74 -39.72 1.04
CA PHE A 464 12.63 -40.05 -0.06
C PHE A 464 12.83 -41.55 -0.20
N ALA A 465 12.97 -42.00 -1.44
CA ALA A 465 13.34 -43.36 -1.76
C ALA A 465 14.85 -43.51 -1.60
N ASN A 466 15.22 -44.50 -0.82
CA ASN A 466 16.55 -45.07 -0.79
C ASN A 466 16.54 -46.37 -1.59
N ILE A 467 17.68 -46.83 -2.10
CA ILE A 467 17.70 -48.10 -2.87
C ILE A 467 17.19 -49.29 -2.04
N VAL A 468 17.29 -49.20 -0.71
CA VAL A 468 16.96 -50.26 0.25
C VAL A 468 15.73 -50.01 1.11
N ASN A 469 15.15 -48.80 1.13
CA ASN A 469 13.99 -48.45 1.97
C ASN A 469 13.39 -47.11 1.57
N ILE A 470 12.19 -46.82 2.06
CA ILE A 470 11.61 -45.48 1.99
C ILE A 470 11.77 -44.85 3.36
N ARG A 471 12.36 -43.65 3.43
CA ARG A 471 12.66 -42.98 4.69
C ARG A 471 11.89 -41.68 4.81
N ARG A 472 11.58 -41.33 6.06
CA ARG A 472 11.02 -40.03 6.45
C ARG A 472 12.05 -39.26 7.26
N VAL A 473 12.21 -37.98 6.97
CA VAL A 473 13.12 -37.07 7.69
C VAL A 473 12.50 -35.69 7.76
N ASN A 474 12.69 -34.98 8.88
CA ASN A 474 12.27 -33.59 9.00
C ASN A 474 13.11 -32.69 8.06
N LEU A 475 12.63 -31.48 7.77
CA LEU A 475 13.36 -30.53 6.92
C LEU A 475 14.75 -30.16 7.48
N ASP A 476 14.96 -30.22 8.80
CA ASP A 476 16.25 -29.96 9.44
C ASP A 476 17.20 -31.18 9.46
N GLY A 477 16.79 -32.31 8.87
CA GLY A 477 17.53 -33.57 8.88
C GLY A 477 17.32 -34.43 10.14
N THR A 478 16.54 -33.96 11.12
CA THR A 478 16.23 -34.73 12.33
C THR A 478 15.11 -35.73 12.08
N GLY A 479 14.92 -36.69 13.00
CA GLY A 479 13.79 -37.63 12.91
C GLY A 479 13.88 -38.65 11.78
N ASP A 480 15.09 -38.93 11.26
CA ASP A 480 15.34 -39.96 10.23
C ASP A 480 14.84 -41.34 10.67
N GLN A 481 13.79 -41.83 10.00
CA GLN A 481 13.11 -43.09 10.30
C GLN A 481 12.76 -43.83 9.02
N SER A 482 12.86 -45.16 9.05
CA SER A 482 12.39 -46.02 7.94
C SER A 482 10.87 -46.11 7.99
N LEU A 483 10.19 -45.81 6.89
CA LEU A 483 8.75 -45.98 6.74
C LEU A 483 8.43 -47.38 6.20
N VAL A 484 9.18 -47.82 5.20
CA VAL A 484 9.06 -49.16 4.60
C VAL A 484 10.41 -49.85 4.72
N GLU A 485 10.49 -50.82 5.63
CA GLU A 485 11.65 -51.72 5.75
C GLU A 485 11.57 -52.80 4.66
N GLU A 486 12.68 -53.01 3.96
CA GLU A 486 12.81 -54.01 2.88
C GLU A 486 11.69 -53.91 1.80
N PRO A 487 11.61 -52.79 1.04
CA PRO A 487 10.89 -52.80 -0.22
C PRO A 487 11.51 -53.92 -1.06
N SER A 488 10.67 -54.73 -1.67
CA SER A 488 11.10 -56.01 -2.26
C SER A 488 11.94 -55.82 -3.55
N GLY A 489 12.35 -54.58 -3.86
CA GLY A 489 13.24 -54.19 -4.93
C GLY A 489 13.68 -52.72 -4.81
N THR A 490 14.43 -52.24 -5.79
CA THR A 490 14.91 -50.85 -5.85
C THR A 490 13.77 -49.89 -6.13
N VAL A 491 13.43 -49.05 -5.14
CA VAL A 491 12.44 -47.99 -5.29
C VAL A 491 13.10 -46.77 -5.93
N ILE A 492 12.56 -46.31 -7.06
CA ILE A 492 13.13 -45.15 -7.76
C ILE A 492 12.19 -43.95 -7.87
N ALA A 493 10.89 -44.20 -7.83
CA ALA A 493 9.85 -43.19 -7.91
C ALA A 493 8.89 -43.34 -6.74
N LEU A 494 8.44 -42.22 -6.17
CA LEU A 494 7.40 -42.18 -5.15
C LEU A 494 6.58 -40.91 -5.26
N ASP A 495 5.34 -40.96 -4.81
CA ASP A 495 4.50 -39.80 -4.53
C ASP A 495 3.49 -40.17 -3.44
N TYR A 496 2.76 -39.20 -2.90
CA TYR A 496 1.81 -39.43 -1.82
C TYR A 496 0.43 -38.85 -2.10
N ASP A 497 -0.58 -39.48 -1.48
CA ASP A 497 -1.95 -39.00 -1.47
C ASP A 497 -2.29 -38.36 -0.10
N PRO A 498 -2.56 -37.05 -0.05
CA PRO A 498 -2.93 -36.35 1.18
C PRO A 498 -4.35 -36.69 1.68
N VAL A 499 -5.21 -37.31 0.85
CA VAL A 499 -6.61 -37.59 1.23
C VAL A 499 -6.72 -38.91 1.99
N GLN A 500 -6.08 -39.97 1.49
CA GLN A 500 -6.10 -41.30 2.14
C GLN A 500 -4.88 -41.55 3.03
N ASN A 501 -3.92 -40.61 3.08
CA ASN A 501 -2.64 -40.74 3.78
C ASN A 501 -1.84 -41.97 3.33
N LYS A 502 -1.71 -42.17 2.01
CA LYS A 502 -0.98 -43.30 1.42
C LYS A 502 0.21 -42.82 0.59
N VAL A 503 1.31 -43.57 0.64
CA VAL A 503 2.47 -43.40 -0.24
C VAL A 503 2.42 -44.44 -1.35
N TYR A 504 2.65 -43.99 -2.58
CA TYR A 504 2.74 -44.81 -3.78
C TYR A 504 4.19 -44.85 -4.22
N PHE A 505 4.68 -46.02 -4.60
CA PHE A 505 6.07 -46.17 -4.99
C PHE A 505 6.26 -47.27 -6.03
N ALA A 506 7.24 -47.07 -6.92
CA ALA A 506 7.51 -47.99 -8.01
C ALA A 506 8.86 -48.69 -7.84
N SER A 507 8.86 -50.00 -8.08
CA SER A 507 10.08 -50.80 -8.15
C SER A 507 10.40 -51.19 -9.58
N THR A 508 11.60 -50.84 -10.04
CA THR A 508 12.06 -51.23 -11.39
C THR A 508 12.54 -52.66 -11.47
N VAL A 509 13.11 -53.20 -10.38
CA VAL A 509 13.58 -54.58 -10.36
C VAL A 509 12.41 -55.56 -10.35
N LEU A 510 11.37 -55.25 -9.59
CA LEU A 510 10.17 -56.08 -9.50
C LEU A 510 9.09 -55.74 -10.53
N LYS A 511 9.26 -54.64 -11.27
CA LYS A 511 8.29 -54.18 -12.29
C LYS A 511 6.88 -54.03 -11.71
N GLN A 512 6.79 -53.40 -10.55
CA GLN A 512 5.53 -53.25 -9.84
C GLN A 512 5.38 -51.86 -9.23
N ILE A 513 4.14 -51.43 -9.09
CA ILE A 513 3.75 -50.23 -8.33
C ILE A 513 3.00 -50.68 -7.09
N GLU A 514 3.45 -50.19 -5.94
CA GLU A 514 2.96 -50.54 -4.62
C GLU A 514 2.43 -49.31 -3.89
N ARG A 515 1.65 -49.56 -2.85
CA ARG A 515 1.10 -48.54 -1.97
C ARG A 515 1.22 -48.97 -0.52
N ALA A 516 1.58 -48.03 0.36
CA ALA A 516 1.62 -48.23 1.80
C ALA A 516 0.96 -47.06 2.54
N ASP A 517 0.51 -47.29 3.77
CA ASP A 517 0.04 -46.20 4.63
C ASP A 517 1.23 -45.34 5.13
N LEU A 518 1.06 -44.02 5.20
CA LEU A 518 2.08 -43.07 5.69
C LEU A 518 2.49 -43.29 7.15
N ASP A 519 1.68 -44.01 7.92
CA ASP A 519 1.95 -44.39 9.30
C ASP A 519 2.72 -45.71 9.44
N GLY A 520 3.14 -46.33 8.31
CA GLY A 520 3.83 -47.62 8.29
C GLY A 520 2.88 -48.82 8.45
N GLY A 521 1.61 -48.62 8.09
CA GLY A 521 0.54 -49.60 8.20
C GLY A 521 0.50 -50.64 7.08
N SER A 522 -0.66 -50.82 6.46
CA SER A 522 -0.89 -51.83 5.42
C SER A 522 -0.11 -51.54 4.14
N ARG A 523 0.42 -52.60 3.51
CA ARG A 523 1.17 -52.57 2.24
C ARG A 523 0.45 -53.44 1.22
N GLU A 524 0.23 -52.90 0.03
CA GLU A 524 -0.52 -53.52 -1.05
C GLU A 524 0.22 -53.34 -2.38
N VAL A 525 0.25 -54.38 -3.21
CA VAL A 525 0.75 -54.31 -4.59
C VAL A 525 -0.42 -53.96 -5.50
N LEU A 526 -0.32 -52.88 -6.28
CA LEU A 526 -1.41 -52.36 -7.12
C LEU A 526 -1.31 -52.84 -8.57
N LEU A 527 -0.11 -52.77 -9.15
CA LEU A 527 0.12 -53.08 -10.56
C LEU A 527 1.36 -53.95 -10.70
N THR A 528 1.24 -55.06 -11.43
CA THR A 528 2.34 -56.01 -11.72
C THR A 528 2.42 -56.41 -13.20
N GLU A 529 1.40 -56.10 -14.00
CA GLU A 529 1.31 -56.52 -15.40
C GLU A 529 1.71 -55.37 -16.34
N GLU A 530 2.36 -55.71 -17.46
CA GLU A 530 2.77 -54.77 -18.53
C GLU A 530 3.57 -53.54 -18.04
N LEU A 531 4.32 -53.69 -16.94
CA LEU A 531 5.31 -52.70 -16.49
C LEU A 531 6.71 -53.16 -16.90
N ASP A 532 7.52 -52.25 -17.40
CA ASP A 532 8.90 -52.57 -17.80
C ASP A 532 9.92 -51.92 -16.86
N SER A 533 9.92 -50.59 -16.76
CA SER A 533 10.73 -49.81 -15.86
C SER A 533 10.01 -48.51 -15.50
N PRO A 534 9.11 -48.53 -14.49
CA PRO A 534 8.43 -47.32 -14.01
C PRO A 534 9.43 -46.36 -13.35
N GLU A 535 9.72 -45.23 -14.01
CA GLU A 535 10.81 -44.30 -13.63
C GLU A 535 10.33 -43.05 -12.89
N GLY A 536 9.04 -42.72 -12.99
CA GLY A 536 8.41 -41.60 -12.30
C GLY A 536 6.95 -41.90 -11.98
N LEU A 537 6.46 -41.32 -10.88
CA LEU A 537 5.09 -41.46 -10.38
C LEU A 537 4.54 -40.08 -10.02
N ALA A 538 3.28 -39.83 -10.38
CA ALA A 538 2.54 -38.64 -9.97
C ALA A 538 1.10 -39.00 -9.59
N VAL A 539 0.70 -38.60 -8.39
CA VAL A 539 -0.66 -38.76 -7.87
C VAL A 539 -1.46 -37.51 -8.18
N ASP A 540 -2.59 -37.66 -8.87
CA ASP A 540 -3.62 -36.64 -8.99
C ASP A 540 -4.61 -36.80 -7.83
N TRP A 541 -4.38 -36.02 -6.78
CA TRP A 541 -5.15 -36.07 -5.54
C TRP A 541 -6.58 -35.52 -5.69
N VAL A 542 -6.85 -34.72 -6.73
CA VAL A 542 -8.16 -34.11 -6.99
C VAL A 542 -9.04 -35.06 -7.80
N ASN A 543 -8.53 -35.53 -8.95
CA ASN A 543 -9.27 -36.42 -9.84
C ASN A 543 -9.10 -37.91 -9.47
N ARG A 544 -8.33 -38.22 -8.42
CA ARG A 544 -8.12 -39.57 -7.87
C ARG A 544 -7.55 -40.54 -8.91
N LYS A 545 -6.53 -40.09 -9.65
CA LYS A 545 -5.82 -40.88 -10.67
C LYS A 545 -4.33 -40.98 -10.35
N LEU A 546 -3.71 -42.07 -10.79
CA LEU A 546 -2.27 -42.31 -10.70
C LEU A 546 -1.68 -42.26 -12.10
N TYR A 547 -0.59 -41.51 -12.29
CA TYR A 547 0.16 -41.41 -13.55
C TYR A 547 1.58 -41.92 -13.34
N TRP A 548 2.13 -42.61 -14.34
CA TRP A 548 3.52 -43.04 -14.31
C TRP A 548 4.17 -43.00 -15.68
N THR A 549 5.49 -42.80 -15.68
CA THR A 549 6.34 -42.93 -16.85
C THR A 549 6.94 -44.33 -16.85
N ASP A 550 6.75 -45.07 -17.94
CA ASP A 550 7.37 -46.37 -18.13
C ASP A 550 8.44 -46.29 -19.21
N ARG A 551 9.68 -46.56 -18.83
CA ARG A 551 10.80 -46.66 -19.76
C ARG A 551 10.84 -48.07 -20.33
N GLY A 552 10.33 -48.18 -21.54
CA GLY A 552 10.37 -49.41 -22.32
C GLY A 552 11.79 -49.85 -22.66
N TRP A 553 12.23 -50.97 -22.08
CA TRP A 553 13.46 -51.68 -22.44
C TRP A 553 13.16 -52.80 -23.45
N VAL A 554 11.99 -53.43 -23.28
CA VAL A 554 11.41 -54.51 -24.08
C VAL A 554 10.16 -54.02 -24.82
N VAL A 555 9.30 -53.24 -24.15
CA VAL A 555 8.09 -52.63 -24.73
C VAL A 555 8.40 -51.20 -25.20
N LEU A 556 7.48 -50.57 -25.94
CA LEU A 556 7.59 -49.13 -26.23
C LEU A 556 7.44 -48.34 -24.93
N SER A 557 8.20 -47.25 -24.79
CA SER A 557 8.05 -46.33 -23.66
C SER A 557 6.69 -45.65 -23.69
N THR A 558 6.05 -45.53 -22.53
CA THR A 558 4.71 -44.98 -22.40
C THR A 558 4.57 -44.07 -21.19
N ILE A 559 3.54 -43.24 -21.21
CA ILE A 559 2.96 -42.62 -20.02
C ILE A 559 1.57 -43.18 -19.88
N ASP A 560 1.34 -43.83 -18.77
CA ASP A 560 0.10 -44.52 -18.46
C ASP A 560 -0.59 -43.88 -17.26
N ARG A 561 -1.89 -44.13 -17.15
CA ARG A 561 -2.75 -43.68 -16.07
C ARG A 561 -3.64 -44.83 -15.59
N SER A 562 -3.97 -44.80 -14.30
CA SER A 562 -5.00 -45.65 -13.70
C SER A 562 -5.75 -44.91 -12.60
N THR A 563 -6.76 -45.54 -12.03
CA THR A 563 -7.32 -45.14 -10.72
C THR A 563 -6.29 -45.34 -9.61
N LEU A 564 -6.48 -44.68 -8.47
CA LEU A 564 -5.61 -44.82 -7.30
C LEU A 564 -5.57 -46.24 -6.70
N ASP A 565 -6.48 -47.12 -7.10
CA ASP A 565 -6.50 -48.54 -6.73
C ASP A 565 -5.96 -49.46 -7.84
N GLY A 566 -5.43 -48.90 -8.94
CA GLY A 566 -4.79 -49.65 -10.03
C GLY A 566 -5.75 -50.12 -11.15
N PHE A 567 -7.05 -49.86 -11.04
CA PHE A 567 -8.05 -50.19 -12.07
C PHE A 567 -8.09 -49.15 -13.21
N ASP A 568 -8.75 -49.50 -14.32
CA ASP A 568 -8.95 -48.65 -15.50
C ASP A 568 -7.64 -48.09 -16.06
N ARG A 569 -6.69 -49.00 -16.36
CA ARG A 569 -5.41 -48.62 -16.95
C ARG A 569 -5.59 -48.15 -18.39
N GLU A 570 -5.01 -47.00 -18.69
CA GLU A 570 -5.02 -46.39 -20.01
C GLU A 570 -3.63 -45.84 -20.35
N THR A 571 -3.17 -46.07 -21.58
CA THR A 571 -1.96 -45.45 -22.11
C THR A 571 -2.31 -44.10 -22.73
N ILE A 572 -1.76 -43.04 -22.15
CA ILE A 572 -2.03 -41.66 -22.55
C ILE A 572 -1.06 -41.22 -23.65
N ILE A 573 0.22 -41.53 -23.50
CA ILE A 573 1.26 -41.17 -24.47
C ILE A 573 2.10 -42.40 -24.80
N SER A 574 2.18 -42.73 -26.09
CA SER A 574 2.98 -43.85 -26.61
C SER A 574 3.85 -43.48 -27.81
N LYS A 575 3.65 -42.30 -28.39
CA LYS A 575 4.36 -41.83 -29.58
C LYS A 575 5.31 -40.69 -29.24
N GLY A 576 6.48 -40.67 -29.88
CA GLY A 576 7.45 -39.56 -29.73
C GLY A 576 8.15 -39.51 -28.38
N ILE A 577 8.00 -40.55 -27.56
CA ILE A 577 8.60 -40.69 -26.23
C ILE A 577 9.63 -41.84 -26.27
N GLN A 578 10.78 -41.67 -25.62
CA GLN A 578 11.86 -42.65 -25.68
C GLN A 578 12.34 -43.09 -24.30
N LYS A 579 12.73 -42.15 -23.43
CA LYS A 579 13.23 -42.45 -22.08
C LYS A 579 12.59 -41.49 -21.09
N PRO A 580 11.28 -41.59 -20.87
CA PRO A 580 10.60 -40.73 -19.92
C PRO A 580 11.04 -41.03 -18.50
N ARG A 581 11.06 -40.02 -17.63
CA ARG A 581 11.47 -40.18 -16.23
C ARG A 581 10.66 -39.31 -15.29
N GLY A 582 11.05 -38.05 -15.08
CA GLY A 582 10.34 -37.15 -14.17
C GLY A 582 8.93 -36.91 -14.69
N ILE A 583 7.93 -36.92 -13.80
CA ILE A 583 6.54 -36.65 -14.13
C ILE A 583 5.92 -35.86 -13.00
N ALA A 584 5.16 -34.82 -13.34
CA ALA A 584 4.43 -34.01 -12.38
C ALA A 584 3.06 -33.66 -12.94
N VAL A 585 2.04 -33.69 -12.09
CA VAL A 585 0.65 -33.39 -12.45
C VAL A 585 0.20 -32.11 -11.79
N HIS A 586 -0.51 -31.27 -12.56
CA HIS A 586 -1.18 -30.09 -12.07
C HIS A 586 -2.69 -30.24 -12.25
N PRO A 587 -3.42 -30.75 -11.23
CA PRO A 587 -4.84 -31.08 -11.38
C PRO A 587 -5.71 -29.85 -11.70
N LEU A 588 -5.43 -28.71 -11.05
CA LEU A 588 -6.19 -27.47 -11.23
C LEU A 588 -6.02 -26.86 -12.64
N ALA A 589 -4.80 -26.86 -13.17
CA ALA A 589 -4.50 -26.44 -14.54
C ALA A 589 -4.84 -27.51 -15.60
N LYS A 590 -5.22 -28.73 -15.17
CA LYS A 590 -5.47 -29.90 -16.02
C LYS A 590 -4.31 -30.23 -16.97
N LYS A 591 -3.07 -30.10 -16.46
CA LYS A 591 -1.84 -30.34 -17.23
C LYS A 591 -0.99 -31.42 -16.60
N LEU A 592 -0.34 -32.20 -17.47
CA LEU A 592 0.64 -33.21 -17.13
C LEU A 592 1.99 -32.80 -17.74
N PHE A 593 3.07 -32.90 -16.97
CA PHE A 593 4.42 -32.54 -17.39
C PHE A 593 5.36 -33.71 -17.21
N TRP A 594 6.29 -33.91 -18.13
CA TRP A 594 7.31 -34.96 -18.01
C TRP A 594 8.64 -34.59 -18.67
N THR A 595 9.70 -35.26 -18.22
CA THR A 595 11.04 -35.21 -18.81
C THR A 595 11.31 -36.47 -19.63
N ASP A 596 11.92 -36.31 -20.80
CA ASP A 596 12.39 -37.39 -21.66
C ASP A 596 13.90 -37.24 -21.90
N MET A 597 14.68 -38.26 -21.52
CA MET A 597 16.13 -38.34 -21.67
C MET A 597 16.56 -39.12 -22.93
N GLY A 598 15.68 -39.19 -23.93
CA GLY A 598 15.92 -39.87 -25.20
C GLY A 598 17.07 -39.30 -26.02
N THR A 599 17.16 -39.71 -27.28
CA THR A 599 18.15 -39.16 -28.22
C THR A 599 17.99 -37.66 -28.46
N ARG A 600 16.78 -37.14 -28.23
CA ARG A 600 16.48 -35.70 -28.17
C ARG A 600 15.89 -35.43 -26.79
N PRO A 601 16.70 -34.94 -25.83
CA PRO A 601 16.22 -34.61 -24.50
C PRO A 601 15.21 -33.46 -24.56
N VAL A 602 14.02 -33.67 -23.98
CA VAL A 602 12.94 -32.69 -23.98
C VAL A 602 12.19 -32.70 -22.66
N LEU A 603 11.63 -31.55 -22.31
CA LEU A 603 10.62 -31.40 -21.27
C LEU A 603 9.32 -30.99 -21.96
N GLU A 604 8.27 -31.77 -21.75
CA GLU A 604 7.00 -31.64 -22.47
C GLU A 604 5.83 -31.56 -21.51
N SER A 605 4.72 -31.04 -22.04
CA SER A 605 3.43 -30.98 -21.36
C SER A 605 2.32 -31.52 -22.26
N ALA A 606 1.23 -31.98 -21.65
CA ALA A 606 -0.01 -32.35 -22.31
C ALA A 606 -1.20 -32.08 -21.37
N SER A 607 -2.42 -32.23 -21.86
CA SER A 607 -3.60 -32.33 -21.00
C SER A 607 -3.55 -33.62 -20.15
N LEU A 608 -4.40 -33.71 -19.13
CA LEU A 608 -4.57 -34.94 -18.34
C LEU A 608 -5.03 -36.16 -19.17
N GLU A 609 -5.56 -35.93 -20.38
CA GLU A 609 -5.96 -36.97 -21.34
C GLU A 609 -4.90 -37.20 -22.43
N GLY A 610 -3.76 -36.50 -22.39
CA GLY A 610 -2.68 -36.65 -23.38
C GLY A 610 -2.83 -35.85 -24.66
N SER A 611 -3.87 -35.03 -24.77
CA SER A 611 -4.06 -34.09 -25.88
C SER A 611 -3.19 -32.84 -25.72
N ASP A 612 -3.16 -31.99 -26.75
CA ASP A 612 -2.55 -30.64 -26.70
C ASP A 612 -1.10 -30.63 -26.22
N ARG A 613 -0.33 -31.59 -26.75
CA ARG A 613 1.08 -31.78 -26.41
C ARG A 613 1.90 -30.56 -26.85
N ALA A 614 2.65 -30.01 -25.91
CA ALA A 614 3.52 -28.86 -26.12
C ALA A 614 4.92 -29.11 -25.54
N VAL A 615 5.94 -28.59 -26.22
CA VAL A 615 7.32 -28.65 -25.76
C VAL A 615 7.58 -27.43 -24.88
N ILE A 616 8.00 -27.66 -23.64
CA ILE A 616 8.33 -26.62 -22.66
C ILE A 616 9.81 -26.24 -22.77
N ALA A 617 10.70 -27.23 -22.87
CA ALA A 617 12.12 -27.02 -23.06
C ALA A 617 12.74 -28.10 -23.94
N SER A 618 13.63 -27.71 -24.86
CA SER A 618 14.37 -28.64 -25.73
C SER A 618 15.81 -28.23 -26.00
N ALA A 619 16.20 -27.00 -25.63
CA ALA A 619 17.56 -26.49 -25.78
C ALA A 619 18.37 -26.72 -24.50
N ASP A 620 19.67 -26.97 -24.64
CA ASP A 620 20.62 -27.15 -23.53
C ASP A 620 20.30 -28.30 -22.56
N LEU A 621 19.41 -29.22 -22.93
CA LEU A 621 19.11 -30.41 -22.13
C LEU A 621 20.00 -31.58 -22.55
N VAL A 622 20.56 -32.29 -21.57
CA VAL A 622 21.40 -33.48 -21.79
C VAL A 622 20.77 -34.70 -21.13
N SER A 623 20.32 -34.58 -19.89
CA SER A 623 19.70 -35.67 -19.13
C SER A 623 18.74 -35.11 -18.07
N PRO A 624 17.63 -34.48 -18.49
CA PRO A 624 16.63 -33.92 -17.58
C PRO A 624 16.00 -35.06 -16.76
N SER A 625 16.13 -34.98 -15.45
CA SER A 625 15.78 -36.05 -14.53
C SER A 625 14.54 -35.71 -13.71
N GLY A 626 14.72 -35.12 -12.53
CA GLY A 626 13.64 -34.74 -11.62
C GLY A 626 12.84 -33.55 -12.11
N LEU A 627 11.58 -33.50 -11.71
CA LEU A 627 10.62 -32.47 -12.09
C LEU A 627 9.63 -32.22 -10.96
N THR A 628 9.45 -30.97 -10.56
CA THR A 628 8.47 -30.57 -9.56
C THR A 628 7.79 -29.26 -9.93
N ILE A 629 6.65 -28.99 -9.31
CA ILE A 629 5.80 -27.82 -9.57
C ILE A 629 5.68 -27.03 -8.27
N ASP A 630 5.96 -25.73 -8.33
CA ASP A 630 5.54 -24.80 -7.29
C ASP A 630 4.13 -24.30 -7.62
N PHE A 631 3.13 -24.86 -6.93
CA PHE A 631 1.72 -24.50 -7.10
C PHE A 631 1.38 -23.08 -6.62
N THR A 632 2.29 -22.42 -5.89
CA THR A 632 2.06 -21.03 -5.45
C THR A 632 2.29 -20.02 -6.57
N GLU A 633 3.10 -20.39 -7.57
CA GLU A 633 3.59 -19.51 -8.62
C GLU A 633 3.40 -20.06 -10.03
N ASP A 634 2.76 -21.23 -10.16
CA ASP A 634 2.60 -21.96 -11.43
C ASP A 634 3.95 -22.07 -12.17
N ARG A 635 4.96 -22.61 -11.46
CA ARG A 635 6.33 -22.68 -11.96
C ARG A 635 6.91 -24.09 -11.88
N LEU A 636 7.60 -24.49 -12.94
CA LEU A 636 8.31 -25.76 -13.06
C LEU A 636 9.75 -25.61 -12.58
N TYR A 637 10.23 -26.62 -11.89
CA TYR A 637 11.63 -26.78 -11.53
C TYR A 637 12.09 -28.17 -11.96
N TRP A 638 13.24 -28.24 -12.62
CA TRP A 638 13.84 -29.52 -13.02
C TRP A 638 15.35 -29.53 -12.83
N CYS A 639 15.92 -30.72 -12.77
CA CYS A 639 17.36 -30.92 -12.71
C CYS A 639 17.87 -31.67 -13.93
N ASP A 640 19.10 -31.36 -14.36
CA ASP A 640 19.82 -32.17 -15.34
C ASP A 640 20.95 -32.93 -14.65
N SER A 641 20.77 -34.25 -14.52
CA SER A 641 21.69 -35.15 -13.84
C SER A 641 23.10 -35.23 -14.45
N LYS A 642 23.28 -34.89 -15.74
CA LYS A 642 24.60 -34.95 -16.40
C LYS A 642 25.29 -33.59 -16.45
N ARG A 643 24.52 -32.51 -16.55
CA ARG A 643 25.05 -31.15 -16.46
C ARG A 643 25.25 -30.69 -15.01
N GLY A 644 24.58 -31.31 -14.04
CA GLY A 644 24.65 -30.88 -12.64
C GLY A 644 24.01 -29.50 -12.41
N VAL A 645 22.96 -29.17 -13.16
CA VAL A 645 22.29 -27.87 -13.12
C VAL A 645 20.85 -27.99 -12.66
N LEU A 646 20.36 -26.92 -12.03
CA LEU A 646 18.95 -26.71 -11.68
C LEU A 646 18.38 -25.59 -12.55
N GLU A 647 17.22 -25.81 -13.11
CA GLU A 647 16.55 -24.86 -13.99
C GLU A 647 15.09 -24.67 -13.60
N THR A 648 14.54 -23.51 -13.94
CA THR A 648 13.15 -23.14 -13.68
C THR A 648 12.53 -22.46 -14.89
N ALA A 649 11.22 -22.64 -15.09
CA ALA A 649 10.42 -21.93 -16.11
C ALA A 649 8.95 -21.88 -15.68
N SER A 650 8.18 -20.95 -16.24
CA SER A 650 6.72 -20.93 -16.11
C SER A 650 6.09 -22.21 -16.69
N LEU A 651 4.83 -22.54 -16.36
CA LEU A 651 4.14 -23.73 -16.91
C LEU A 651 4.09 -23.80 -18.45
N ASP A 652 4.18 -22.66 -19.14
CA ASP A 652 4.20 -22.58 -20.61
C ASP A 652 5.61 -22.65 -21.23
N GLY A 653 6.66 -22.69 -20.39
CA GLY A 653 8.07 -22.67 -20.80
C GLY A 653 8.69 -21.28 -20.94
N SER A 654 7.92 -20.20 -20.71
CA SER A 654 8.44 -18.84 -20.65
C SER A 654 9.32 -18.60 -19.42
N ASN A 655 10.09 -17.50 -19.41
CA ASN A 655 10.93 -17.09 -18.28
C ASN A 655 11.86 -18.20 -17.75
N ARG A 656 12.42 -18.99 -18.68
CA ARG A 656 13.37 -20.06 -18.36
C ARG A 656 14.68 -19.48 -17.85
N GLN A 657 15.13 -19.97 -16.70
CA GLN A 657 16.33 -19.50 -16.00
C GLN A 657 17.12 -20.68 -15.44
N VAL A 658 18.45 -20.57 -15.42
CA VAL A 658 19.36 -21.52 -14.75
C VAL A 658 19.66 -20.97 -13.35
N LEU A 659 19.38 -21.75 -12.31
CA LEU A 659 19.52 -21.33 -10.91
C LEU A 659 20.92 -21.62 -10.35
N THR A 660 21.46 -22.80 -10.65
CA THR A 660 22.78 -23.22 -10.15
C THR A 660 23.49 -23.99 -11.25
N GLU A 661 24.80 -23.74 -11.40
CA GLU A 661 25.64 -24.42 -12.38
C GLU A 661 26.81 -25.17 -11.72
N ASN A 662 26.93 -26.48 -11.98
CA ASN A 662 28.05 -27.34 -11.57
C ASN A 662 28.29 -27.53 -10.05
N GLU A 663 27.38 -27.12 -9.16
CA GLU A 663 27.55 -27.27 -7.70
C GLU A 663 26.73 -28.41 -7.07
N VAL A 664 25.78 -28.99 -7.82
CA VAL A 664 24.74 -29.90 -7.28
C VAL A 664 25.10 -31.39 -7.45
N GLY A 665 26.29 -31.70 -7.98
CA GLY A 665 26.73 -33.09 -8.21
C GLY A 665 25.89 -33.80 -9.28
N GLN A 666 25.34 -34.98 -8.95
CA GLN A 666 24.46 -35.75 -9.82
C GLN A 666 23.02 -35.75 -9.27
N PRO A 667 22.24 -34.68 -9.49
CA PRO A 667 20.88 -34.59 -8.98
C PRO A 667 19.98 -35.64 -9.62
N PHE A 668 19.24 -36.39 -8.80
CA PHE A 668 18.31 -37.42 -9.26
C PHE A 668 16.88 -36.93 -9.34
N ASP A 669 16.37 -36.32 -8.26
CA ASP A 669 15.02 -35.77 -8.17
C ASP A 669 15.01 -34.51 -7.28
N LEU A 670 13.93 -33.74 -7.33
CA LEU A 670 13.75 -32.55 -6.50
C LEU A 670 12.31 -32.32 -6.05
N ALA A 671 12.15 -31.65 -4.91
CA ALA A 671 10.87 -31.20 -4.38
C ALA A 671 10.95 -29.74 -3.93
N VAL A 672 9.88 -28.97 -4.13
CA VAL A 672 9.79 -27.56 -3.72
C VAL A 672 8.84 -27.42 -2.53
N PHE A 673 9.24 -26.65 -1.52
CA PHE A 673 8.34 -26.23 -0.45
C PHE A 673 8.84 -24.94 0.22
N GLU A 674 7.91 -24.02 0.49
CA GLU A 674 8.23 -22.65 0.94
C GLU A 674 9.23 -21.97 -0.02
N ASP A 675 10.44 -21.67 0.44
CA ASP A 675 11.49 -20.97 -0.31
C ASP A 675 12.66 -21.88 -0.68
N ARG A 676 12.55 -23.18 -0.41
CA ARG A 676 13.65 -24.12 -0.59
C ARG A 676 13.31 -25.20 -1.59
N LEU A 677 14.29 -25.52 -2.42
CA LEU A 677 14.34 -26.74 -3.21
C LEU A 677 15.11 -27.80 -2.43
N TRP A 678 14.58 -29.01 -2.39
CA TRP A 678 15.20 -30.19 -1.79
C TRP A 678 15.60 -31.14 -2.91
N ILE A 679 16.86 -31.51 -2.97
CA ILE A 679 17.45 -32.27 -4.07
C ILE A 679 18.14 -33.51 -3.52
N THR A 680 17.96 -34.64 -4.19
CA THR A 680 18.69 -35.87 -3.90
C THR A 680 19.91 -35.98 -4.82
N ASP A 681 21.10 -36.07 -4.26
CA ASP A 681 22.34 -36.31 -5.03
C ASP A 681 22.78 -37.77 -4.91
N ARG A 682 22.89 -38.45 -6.06
CA ARG A 682 23.36 -39.83 -6.13
C ARG A 682 24.86 -39.99 -6.12
N GLU A 683 25.62 -38.99 -6.53
CA GLU A 683 27.08 -39.08 -6.52
C GLU A 683 27.60 -38.90 -5.10
N GLN A 684 27.13 -37.86 -4.41
CA GLN A 684 27.56 -37.55 -3.04
C GLN A 684 26.76 -38.29 -1.96
N GLN A 685 25.67 -38.99 -2.33
CA GLN A 685 24.84 -39.78 -1.40
C GLN A 685 24.25 -38.91 -0.28
N LEU A 686 23.71 -37.74 -0.62
CA LEU A 686 23.17 -36.79 0.36
C LEU A 686 21.90 -36.09 -0.15
N LEU A 687 21.20 -35.44 0.78
CA LEU A 687 20.13 -34.49 0.45
C LEU A 687 20.70 -33.06 0.53
N LEU A 688 20.50 -32.29 -0.53
CA LEU A 688 20.89 -30.89 -0.63
C LEU A 688 19.63 -30.01 -0.56
N SER A 689 19.73 -28.86 0.10
CA SER A 689 18.72 -27.81 0.01
C SER A 689 19.30 -26.50 -0.48
N VAL A 690 18.65 -25.85 -1.43
CA VAL A 690 19.04 -24.53 -1.96
C VAL A 690 17.84 -23.58 -1.98
N ASP A 691 18.11 -22.28 -2.01
CA ASP A 691 17.07 -21.26 -2.21
C ASP A 691 16.43 -21.38 -3.60
N LYS A 692 15.09 -21.35 -3.69
CA LYS A 692 14.36 -21.61 -4.94
C LYS A 692 14.47 -20.51 -5.99
N TRP A 693 14.88 -19.30 -5.61
CA TRP A 693 14.96 -18.14 -6.51
C TRP A 693 16.38 -17.89 -7.00
N THR A 694 17.34 -18.04 -6.09
CA THR A 694 18.75 -17.73 -6.36
C THR A 694 19.59 -18.97 -6.61
N GLY A 695 19.16 -20.15 -6.17
CA GLY A 695 19.99 -21.37 -6.21
C GLY A 695 21.18 -21.35 -5.25
N MET A 696 21.22 -20.37 -4.34
CA MET A 696 22.31 -20.15 -3.37
C MET A 696 21.98 -20.73 -1.98
N ASP A 697 22.86 -20.51 -1.00
CA ASP A 697 22.77 -21.03 0.38
C ASP A 697 22.54 -22.55 0.48
N PRO A 698 23.45 -23.37 -0.09
CA PRO A 698 23.35 -24.82 -0.06
C PRO A 698 23.50 -25.38 1.37
N GLU A 699 22.45 -26.05 1.85
CA GLU A 699 22.46 -26.82 3.10
C GLU A 699 22.54 -28.32 2.80
N ARG A 700 23.46 -29.03 3.46
CA ARG A 700 23.69 -30.47 3.24
C ARG A 700 23.17 -31.27 4.42
N LEU A 701 22.12 -32.05 4.18
CA LEU A 701 21.57 -32.99 5.15
C LEU A 701 22.34 -34.32 5.06
N HIS A 702 23.01 -34.66 6.16
CA HIS A 702 23.80 -35.89 6.27
C HIS A 702 22.99 -36.97 6.99
N GLY A 703 22.98 -38.19 6.45
CA GLY A 703 22.29 -39.34 7.04
C GLY A 703 22.74 -40.65 6.40
N ASN A 704 22.13 -41.79 6.80
CA ASN A 704 22.36 -43.10 6.17
C ASN A 704 21.63 -43.17 4.81
N MET A 705 22.13 -42.45 3.83
CA MET A 705 21.58 -42.37 2.48
C MET A 705 22.43 -43.26 1.55
N VAL A 706 21.78 -44.15 0.82
CA VAL A 706 22.38 -45.14 -0.07
C VAL A 706 21.67 -45.07 -1.44
N GLN A 707 22.20 -44.24 -2.32
CA GLN A 707 21.65 -43.89 -3.62
C GLN A 707 20.22 -43.33 -3.49
N PRO A 708 20.07 -42.15 -2.86
CA PRO A 708 18.77 -41.51 -2.78
C PRO A 708 18.19 -41.29 -4.19
N ALA A 709 16.92 -41.59 -4.35
CA ALA A 709 16.18 -41.54 -5.59
C ALA A 709 15.10 -40.46 -5.51
N SER A 710 13.82 -40.77 -5.76
CA SER A 710 12.76 -39.76 -5.72
C SER A 710 12.54 -39.17 -4.32
N ILE A 711 12.14 -37.90 -4.27
CA ILE A 711 11.88 -37.12 -3.05
C ILE A 711 10.59 -36.33 -3.16
N VAL A 712 9.79 -36.29 -2.10
CA VAL A 712 8.58 -35.47 -2.00
C VAL A 712 8.46 -34.82 -0.63
N VAL A 713 7.78 -33.68 -0.58
CA VAL A 713 7.44 -32.98 0.67
C VAL A 713 6.02 -33.33 1.07
N VAL A 714 5.85 -33.79 2.31
CA VAL A 714 4.53 -34.09 2.87
C VAL A 714 4.05 -32.92 3.71
N HIS A 715 3.05 -32.21 3.19
CA HIS A 715 2.34 -31.16 3.89
C HIS A 715 1.00 -30.86 3.18
N PRO A 716 -0.10 -30.54 3.88
CA PRO A 716 -1.38 -30.24 3.23
C PRO A 716 -1.31 -29.15 2.15
N LEU A 717 -0.48 -28.12 2.34
CA LEU A 717 -0.27 -27.04 1.37
C LEU A 717 0.61 -27.42 0.17
N ALA A 718 1.35 -28.53 0.23
CA ALA A 718 2.17 -28.99 -0.90
C ALA A 718 1.33 -29.59 -2.04
N LYS A 719 0.08 -29.99 -1.76
CA LYS A 719 -0.90 -30.50 -2.73
C LYS A 719 -2.25 -29.77 -2.55
N PRO A 720 -2.37 -28.51 -3.02
CA PRO A 720 -3.56 -27.69 -2.79
C PRO A 720 -4.82 -28.24 -3.47
N GLY A 721 -5.98 -27.94 -2.91
CA GLY A 721 -7.28 -28.42 -3.43
C GLY A 721 -7.65 -29.85 -3.03
N ALA A 722 -6.83 -30.53 -2.20
CA ALA A 722 -7.19 -31.81 -1.62
C ALA A 722 -8.38 -31.69 -0.67
N ASN A 723 -9.45 -32.45 -0.93
CA ASN A 723 -10.60 -32.55 -0.03
C ASN A 723 -10.47 -33.78 0.88
N VAL A 724 -9.96 -33.55 2.09
CA VAL A 724 -9.71 -34.63 3.08
C VAL A 724 -11.02 -35.19 3.65
N CYS A 725 -12.14 -34.46 3.54
CA CYS A 725 -13.44 -34.94 3.99
C CYS A 725 -13.99 -36.10 3.13
N LEU A 726 -13.51 -36.27 1.90
CA LEU A 726 -13.92 -37.37 1.01
C LEU A 726 -13.58 -38.75 1.59
N TYR A 727 -12.55 -38.85 2.43
CA TYR A 727 -12.13 -40.11 3.02
C TYR A 727 -12.35 -40.11 4.54
N ARG A 728 -13.17 -41.05 5.01
CA ARG A 728 -13.55 -41.20 6.43
C ARG A 728 -13.98 -39.88 7.09
N ASN A 729 -14.65 -38.99 6.35
CA ASN A 729 -15.10 -37.69 6.82
C ASN A 729 -13.98 -36.83 7.45
N GLY A 730 -12.73 -36.94 6.97
CA GLY A 730 -11.56 -36.25 7.55
C GLY A 730 -11.19 -36.69 8.97
N GLY A 731 -11.84 -37.76 9.45
CA GLY A 731 -11.81 -38.20 10.85
C GLY A 731 -12.80 -37.46 11.75
N CYS A 732 -13.71 -36.64 11.22
CA CYS A 732 -14.73 -35.93 11.98
C CYS A 732 -15.93 -36.85 12.30
N ALA A 733 -16.46 -36.74 13.53
CA ALA A 733 -17.62 -37.53 13.96
C ALA A 733 -18.94 -37.13 13.28
N GLN A 734 -19.09 -35.86 12.90
CA GLN A 734 -20.34 -35.34 12.31
C GLN A 734 -20.07 -34.53 11.04
N VAL A 735 -19.80 -33.23 11.16
CA VAL A 735 -19.62 -32.34 10.01
C VAL A 735 -18.13 -32.14 9.76
N CYS A 736 -17.70 -32.31 8.51
CA CYS A 736 -16.34 -32.04 8.06
C CYS A 736 -16.39 -30.98 6.96
N GLU A 737 -15.62 -29.92 7.15
CA GLU A 737 -15.36 -28.91 6.12
C GLU A 737 -13.87 -28.93 5.78
N SER A 738 -13.52 -29.11 4.51
CA SER A 738 -12.12 -29.10 4.08
C SER A 738 -11.70 -27.68 3.70
N ARG A 739 -10.74 -27.10 4.43
CA ARG A 739 -10.15 -25.79 4.14
C ARG A 739 -8.64 -25.94 3.96
N LEU A 740 -8.11 -25.60 2.79
CA LEU A 740 -6.67 -25.67 2.48
C LEU A 740 -6.03 -27.04 2.75
N GLY A 741 -6.77 -28.13 2.55
CA GLY A 741 -6.30 -29.49 2.85
C GLY A 741 -6.35 -29.87 4.33
N PHE A 742 -6.92 -29.03 5.21
CA PHE A 742 -7.19 -29.36 6.60
C PHE A 742 -8.65 -29.80 6.77
N ALA A 743 -8.89 -30.82 7.59
CA ALA A 743 -10.22 -31.20 8.02
C ALA A 743 -10.65 -30.34 9.22
N HIS A 744 -11.66 -29.51 9.04
CA HIS A 744 -12.26 -28.71 10.10
C HIS A 744 -13.57 -29.38 10.55
N CYS A 745 -13.55 -29.98 11.74
CA CYS A 745 -14.71 -30.68 12.28
C CYS A 745 -15.63 -29.72 13.04
N SER A 746 -16.94 -29.84 12.82
CA SER A 746 -17.96 -29.18 13.62
C SER A 746 -19.08 -30.14 14.00
N CYS A 747 -19.81 -29.80 15.06
CA CYS A 747 -20.91 -30.60 15.59
C CYS A 747 -22.24 -29.89 15.38
N HIS A 748 -23.33 -30.64 15.27
CA HIS A 748 -24.68 -30.10 15.14
C HIS A 748 -25.08 -29.34 16.42
N SER A 749 -26.04 -28.41 16.31
CA SER A 749 -26.55 -27.63 17.43
C SER A 749 -26.91 -28.53 18.61
N HIS A 750 -26.43 -28.18 19.82
CA HIS A 750 -26.57 -28.90 21.10
C HIS A 750 -25.52 -29.98 21.43
N ILE A 751 -24.45 -30.11 20.64
CA ILE A 751 -23.34 -31.04 20.91
C ILE A 751 -22.02 -30.27 20.84
N ALA A 752 -21.16 -30.40 21.86
CA ALA A 752 -19.89 -29.71 21.94
C ALA A 752 -18.77 -30.57 21.35
N GLN A 753 -17.78 -29.94 20.70
CA GLN A 753 -16.62 -30.64 20.16
C GLN A 753 -15.75 -31.21 21.29
N SER A 754 -15.29 -32.44 21.11
CA SER A 754 -14.36 -33.14 22.00
C SER A 754 -12.98 -32.46 21.98
N ALA A 755 -12.20 -32.69 23.04
CA ALA A 755 -10.85 -32.12 23.19
C ALA A 755 -9.85 -32.59 22.12
N ASP A 756 -10.16 -33.68 21.42
CA ASP A 756 -9.42 -34.18 20.25
C ASP A 756 -9.68 -33.39 18.96
N GLY A 757 -10.62 -32.43 18.98
CA GLY A 757 -11.01 -31.63 17.82
C GLY A 757 -11.74 -32.44 16.73
N LYS A 758 -12.06 -33.71 16.96
CA LYS A 758 -12.65 -34.62 15.96
C LYS A 758 -13.93 -35.31 16.43
N GLY A 759 -14.07 -35.57 17.73
CA GLY A 759 -15.27 -36.13 18.34
C GLY A 759 -16.33 -35.07 18.69
N CYS A 760 -17.57 -35.51 18.88
CA CYS A 760 -18.68 -34.66 19.33
C CYS A 760 -19.30 -35.28 20.60
N LEU A 761 -19.37 -34.50 21.69
CA LEU A 761 -19.88 -34.92 23.00
C LEU A 761 -21.16 -34.15 23.38
N PRO A 762 -22.21 -34.82 23.88
CA PRO A 762 -23.44 -34.16 24.28
C PRO A 762 -23.22 -33.25 25.51
N SER A 763 -23.66 -31.99 25.42
CA SER A 763 -23.54 -31.03 26.53
C SER A 763 -24.66 -31.26 27.56
N TYR A 764 -24.47 -32.18 28.51
CA TYR A 764 -25.38 -32.27 29.66
C TYR A 764 -25.15 -31.08 30.61
N ARG A 765 -26.05 -30.11 30.59
CA ARG A 765 -26.17 -29.08 31.64
C ARG A 765 -26.49 -29.78 32.96
N SER A 766 -25.51 -29.82 33.86
CA SER A 766 -25.73 -30.22 35.25
C SER A 766 -26.32 -29.04 36.02
N THR A 767 -27.64 -28.95 36.06
CA THR A 767 -28.35 -28.36 37.20
C THR A 767 -29.11 -29.50 37.86
N GLY A 768 -28.72 -29.84 39.10
CA GLY A 768 -29.45 -30.83 39.89
C GLY A 768 -30.88 -30.37 40.14
N ASP A 769 -31.85 -31.27 40.03
CA ASP A 769 -32.38 -31.99 41.20
C ASP A 769 -33.33 -33.12 40.75
N MET A 770 -33.68 -33.97 41.71
CA MET A 770 -34.32 -35.29 41.65
C MET A 770 -35.65 -35.49 40.89
N ASN A 771 -35.90 -36.79 40.63
CA ASN A 771 -37.17 -37.54 40.46
C ASN A 771 -37.77 -37.67 39.05
N SER A 772 -37.72 -38.87 38.48
CA SER A 772 -38.74 -39.93 38.66
C SER A 772 -38.51 -41.11 37.70
N LYS A 773 -38.96 -42.29 38.14
CA LYS A 773 -38.87 -43.60 37.48
C LYS A 773 -39.81 -43.67 36.26
N ASP A 774 -39.46 -44.44 35.22
CA ASP A 774 -40.03 -45.78 34.96
C ASP A 774 -39.62 -46.36 33.58
N ASN A 775 -39.24 -47.65 33.65
CA ASN A 775 -39.31 -48.81 32.74
C ASN A 775 -39.54 -48.75 31.21
N MET A 776 -38.80 -49.66 30.56
CA MET A 776 -39.20 -50.66 29.53
C MET A 776 -39.33 -50.31 28.03
N ASP A 777 -38.39 -50.90 27.29
CA ASP A 777 -38.53 -51.87 26.18
C ASP A 777 -38.77 -51.47 24.70
N GLU A 778 -38.06 -52.23 23.86
CA GLU A 778 -38.19 -52.61 22.44
C GLU A 778 -38.94 -51.77 21.40
N GLY A 779 -38.22 -51.48 20.29
CA GLY A 779 -38.62 -51.98 18.96
C GLY A 779 -39.34 -51.03 17.99
N SER A 780 -38.85 -51.06 16.74
CA SER A 780 -39.53 -50.80 15.45
C SER A 780 -39.73 -49.34 14.96
N GLU A 781 -38.99 -49.01 13.89
CA GLU A 781 -39.42 -48.23 12.71
C GLU A 781 -40.53 -48.99 11.92
N PRO A 782 -41.14 -48.47 10.81
CA PRO A 782 -41.31 -47.09 10.30
C PRO A 782 -42.76 -46.85 9.75
N THR A 783 -43.03 -45.68 9.13
CA THR A 783 -43.85 -45.40 7.90
C THR A 783 -44.48 -43.98 7.94
N LEU A 784 -44.01 -43.04 7.10
CA LEU A 784 -44.51 -42.63 5.75
C LEU A 784 -45.77 -41.73 5.83
N PHE A 785 -45.99 -40.62 5.11
CA PHE A 785 -45.65 -40.07 3.78
C PHE A 785 -45.64 -38.51 3.93
N ILE A 786 -44.93 -37.69 3.15
CA ILE A 786 -45.23 -37.38 1.74
C ILE A 786 -43.94 -37.37 0.93
N GLU A 787 -43.85 -38.31 -0.01
CA GLU A 787 -43.06 -38.18 -1.23
C GLU A 787 -43.65 -37.06 -2.09
N THR A 788 -42.80 -36.17 -2.56
CA THR A 788 -42.90 -35.73 -3.95
C THR A 788 -41.64 -36.24 -4.65
N MET A 789 -41.83 -37.30 -5.43
CA MET A 789 -40.91 -37.92 -6.38
C MET A 789 -41.70 -37.81 -7.71
N VAL A 790 -41.17 -37.43 -8.88
CA VAL A 790 -39.84 -37.49 -9.48
C VAL A 790 -39.81 -36.47 -10.64
N SER A 791 -38.65 -35.89 -10.95
CA SER A 791 -38.16 -35.88 -12.34
C SER A 791 -36.65 -35.80 -12.35
N ASP A 792 -36.03 -36.76 -13.03
CA ASP A 792 -34.65 -36.76 -13.51
C ASP A 792 -34.38 -35.55 -14.44
N GLN A 793 -33.10 -35.38 -14.82
CA GLN A 793 -32.44 -34.34 -15.65
C GLN A 793 -31.84 -33.17 -14.84
N ASP A 794 -30.53 -33.09 -14.54
CA ASP A 794 -29.33 -33.25 -15.40
C ASP A 794 -29.10 -32.11 -16.43
N ASP A 795 -29.80 -30.97 -16.30
CA ASP A 795 -29.72 -29.87 -17.29
C ASP A 795 -29.09 -28.54 -16.79
N CYS A 796 -29.04 -28.22 -15.48
CA CYS A 796 -28.38 -26.98 -15.00
C CYS A 796 -26.84 -27.11 -14.82
N PHE A 797 -26.25 -28.29 -14.99
CA PHE A 797 -24.81 -28.47 -14.75
C PHE A 797 -23.91 -27.96 -15.90
N SER A 798 -24.51 -27.62 -17.05
CA SER A 798 -23.78 -27.18 -18.24
C SER A 798 -23.77 -25.66 -18.47
N LEU A 799 -24.67 -24.88 -17.85
CA LEU A 799 -24.65 -23.42 -17.93
C LEU A 799 -23.85 -22.83 -16.77
N ARG A 800 -22.81 -22.05 -17.09
CA ARG A 800 -22.06 -21.24 -16.10
C ARG A 800 -22.86 -19.96 -15.81
N CYS A 801 -23.91 -20.07 -15.00
CA CYS A 801 -24.63 -18.88 -14.54
C CYS A 801 -23.73 -17.99 -13.68
N ASP A 802 -23.97 -16.68 -13.70
CA ASP A 802 -23.29 -15.70 -12.86
C ASP A 802 -23.49 -16.02 -11.37
N VAL A 803 -22.54 -15.59 -10.51
CA VAL A 803 -22.64 -15.76 -9.05
C VAL A 803 -23.88 -15.05 -8.46
N ASN A 804 -24.42 -14.05 -9.16
CA ASN A 804 -25.64 -13.34 -8.80
C ASN A 804 -26.88 -13.78 -9.62
N ALA A 805 -26.90 -15.02 -10.14
CA ALA A 805 -28.02 -15.60 -10.88
C ALA A 805 -28.50 -16.95 -10.31
N GLN A 806 -29.77 -17.28 -10.52
CA GLN A 806 -30.39 -18.58 -10.22
C GLN A 806 -30.82 -19.31 -11.50
N CYS A 807 -30.56 -20.62 -11.58
CA CYS A 807 -30.99 -21.44 -12.72
C CYS A 807 -32.46 -21.87 -12.54
N LEU A 808 -33.33 -21.51 -13.49
CA LEU A 808 -34.76 -21.87 -13.51
C LEU A 808 -35.06 -22.67 -14.78
N LEU A 809 -35.89 -23.72 -14.62
CA LEU A 809 -36.40 -24.53 -15.73
C LEU A 809 -37.71 -23.90 -16.22
N ASP A 810 -37.66 -23.09 -17.28
CA ASP A 810 -38.85 -22.53 -17.90
C ASP A 810 -39.21 -23.32 -19.17
N GLY A 811 -40.40 -23.92 -19.20
CA GLY A 811 -40.86 -24.75 -20.32
C GLY A 811 -40.02 -25.99 -20.65
N GLY A 812 -39.10 -26.41 -19.77
CA GLY A 812 -38.25 -27.59 -19.95
C GLY A 812 -36.84 -27.32 -20.49
N ASN A 813 -36.41 -26.05 -20.64
CA ASN A 813 -35.01 -25.70 -20.90
C ASN A 813 -34.39 -24.98 -19.68
N PRO A 814 -33.12 -25.28 -19.31
CA PRO A 814 -32.42 -24.59 -18.22
C PRO A 814 -32.04 -23.16 -18.67
N THR A 815 -32.49 -22.16 -17.93
CA THR A 815 -32.15 -20.75 -18.18
C THR A 815 -31.66 -20.08 -16.90
N CYS A 816 -30.56 -19.33 -16.97
CA CYS A 816 -30.06 -18.53 -15.85
C CYS A 816 -30.88 -17.25 -15.74
N HIS A 817 -31.34 -16.91 -14.54
CA HIS A 817 -32.09 -15.69 -14.27
C HIS A 817 -31.39 -14.91 -13.15
N CYS A 818 -31.06 -13.65 -13.37
CA CYS A 818 -30.42 -12.83 -12.33
C CYS A 818 -31.29 -12.76 -11.06
N LEU A 819 -30.63 -12.74 -9.91
CA LEU A 819 -31.25 -12.55 -8.60
C LEU A 819 -31.83 -11.12 -8.48
N GLU A 820 -32.78 -10.95 -7.56
CA GLU A 820 -33.44 -9.66 -7.32
C GLU A 820 -32.39 -8.60 -6.92
N GLY A 821 -32.44 -7.41 -7.53
CA GLY A 821 -31.40 -6.37 -7.39
C GLY A 821 -30.28 -6.44 -8.44
N PHE A 822 -30.32 -7.40 -9.37
CA PHE A 822 -29.35 -7.52 -10.48
C PHE A 822 -30.05 -7.61 -11.84
N THR A 823 -29.40 -7.10 -12.89
CA THR A 823 -29.86 -7.18 -14.28
C THR A 823 -28.82 -7.83 -15.17
N GLY A 824 -29.27 -8.53 -16.20
CA GLY A 824 -28.38 -9.22 -17.12
C GLY A 824 -29.06 -10.38 -17.82
N ASP A 825 -28.25 -11.20 -18.49
CA ASP A 825 -28.67 -12.40 -19.21
C ASP A 825 -28.59 -13.68 -18.36
N GLY A 826 -28.22 -13.54 -17.09
CA GLY A 826 -28.09 -14.66 -16.14
C GLY A 826 -26.73 -15.36 -16.17
N GLU A 827 -25.91 -15.19 -17.22
CA GLU A 827 -24.50 -15.59 -17.24
C GLU A 827 -23.58 -14.44 -16.81
N LEU A 828 -24.03 -13.20 -17.00
CA LEU A 828 -23.43 -11.99 -16.47
C LEU A 828 -24.51 -11.13 -15.80
N CYS A 829 -24.46 -11.04 -14.47
CA CYS A 829 -25.41 -10.25 -13.69
C CYS A 829 -24.73 -9.03 -13.08
N LEU A 830 -25.20 -7.86 -13.48
CA LEU A 830 -24.69 -6.57 -13.01
C LEU A 830 -25.66 -6.00 -11.98
N ASP A 831 -25.09 -5.37 -10.96
CA ASP A 831 -25.84 -4.67 -9.92
C ASP A 831 -26.76 -3.60 -10.54
N LEU A 832 -28.05 -3.63 -10.19
CA LEU A 832 -29.00 -2.60 -10.59
C LEU A 832 -28.90 -1.45 -9.60
N ASP A 833 -28.34 -0.33 -10.02
CA ASP A 833 -28.33 0.86 -9.16
C ASP A 833 -29.74 1.48 -9.07
N GLU A 834 -30.52 1.08 -8.05
CA GLU A 834 -31.88 1.57 -7.88
C GLU A 834 -31.93 3.06 -7.48
N CYS A 835 -30.81 3.60 -6.96
CA CYS A 835 -30.66 5.01 -6.67
C CYS A 835 -30.53 5.84 -7.95
N MET A 836 -29.76 5.37 -8.94
CA MET A 836 -29.63 6.04 -10.25
C MET A 836 -30.86 5.85 -11.15
N LEU A 837 -31.53 4.70 -11.04
CA LEU A 837 -32.73 4.40 -11.81
C LEU A 837 -34.01 4.99 -11.18
N GLY A 838 -33.91 5.59 -9.98
CA GLY A 838 -35.04 6.20 -9.27
C GLY A 838 -36.09 5.20 -8.79
N MET A 839 -35.71 3.93 -8.66
CA MET A 839 -36.57 2.84 -8.18
C MET A 839 -36.49 2.66 -6.66
N ALA A 840 -35.51 3.31 -6.01
CA ALA A 840 -35.37 3.30 -4.57
C ALA A 840 -36.51 4.02 -3.82
N LEU A 841 -37.20 3.31 -2.92
CA LEU A 841 -38.26 3.81 -2.03
C LEU A 841 -37.71 4.66 -0.86
N CYS A 842 -36.80 5.59 -1.14
CA CYS A 842 -36.30 6.55 -0.15
C CYS A 842 -37.13 7.84 -0.14
N SER A 843 -37.46 8.36 1.04
CA SER A 843 -38.08 9.68 1.16
C SER A 843 -37.11 10.78 0.71
N ILE A 844 -37.33 11.31 -0.49
CA ILE A 844 -36.45 12.28 -1.19
C ILE A 844 -36.17 13.53 -0.35
N GLN A 845 -37.11 13.91 0.52
CA GLN A 845 -37.00 15.12 1.34
C GLN A 845 -36.16 14.93 2.62
N SER A 846 -36.14 13.73 3.20
CA SER A 846 -35.52 13.46 4.51
C SER A 846 -34.37 12.45 4.48
N SER A 847 -34.11 11.82 3.33
CA SER A 847 -33.05 10.81 3.18
C SER A 847 -32.28 10.94 1.86
N VAL A 848 -31.15 10.26 1.77
CA VAL A 848 -30.27 10.10 0.60
C VAL A 848 -30.16 8.60 0.34
N CYS A 849 -30.42 8.20 -0.91
CA CYS A 849 -30.29 6.80 -1.32
C CYS A 849 -28.81 6.45 -1.49
N VAL A 850 -28.38 5.32 -0.97
CA VAL A 850 -27.04 4.76 -1.16
C VAL A 850 -27.18 3.36 -1.75
N ASN A 851 -26.58 3.15 -2.93
CA ASN A 851 -26.61 1.88 -3.64
C ASN A 851 -25.63 0.88 -3.01
N THR A 852 -26.01 -0.40 -2.99
CA THR A 852 -25.21 -1.52 -2.49
C THR A 852 -25.36 -2.71 -3.44
N ALA A 853 -24.39 -3.63 -3.47
CA ALA A 853 -24.49 -4.79 -4.36
C ALA A 853 -25.72 -5.65 -4.01
N GLY A 854 -26.72 -5.69 -4.90
CA GLY A 854 -27.99 -6.40 -4.76
C GLY A 854 -29.13 -5.61 -4.10
N GLY A 855 -28.99 -4.29 -3.92
CA GLY A 855 -30.08 -3.44 -3.42
C GLY A 855 -29.62 -2.07 -2.89
N TYR A 856 -30.44 -1.40 -2.10
CA TYR A 856 -30.12 -0.04 -1.61
C TYR A 856 -30.58 0.18 -0.17
N TYR A 857 -29.98 1.16 0.51
CA TYR A 857 -30.48 1.67 1.79
C TYR A 857 -30.57 3.20 1.82
N CYS A 858 -31.47 3.72 2.65
CA CYS A 858 -31.74 5.16 2.74
C CYS A 858 -31.04 5.76 3.97
N GLN A 859 -30.07 6.64 3.74
CA GLN A 859 -29.38 7.37 4.79
C GLN A 859 -30.16 8.66 5.15
N CYS A 860 -30.58 8.83 6.40
CA CYS A 860 -31.29 10.05 6.82
C CYS A 860 -30.38 11.29 6.74
N ARG A 861 -30.96 12.42 6.27
CA ARG A 861 -30.28 13.71 6.25
C ARG A 861 -30.12 14.27 7.67
N PRO A 862 -29.10 15.11 7.92
CA PRO A 862 -28.93 15.77 9.23
C PRO A 862 -30.21 16.50 9.66
N GLY A 863 -30.65 16.25 10.89
CA GLY A 863 -31.93 16.75 11.42
C GLY A 863 -33.12 15.78 11.31
N PHE A 864 -32.90 14.57 10.79
CA PHE A 864 -33.89 13.49 10.74
C PHE A 864 -33.34 12.19 11.31
N SER A 865 -34.19 11.35 11.91
CA SER A 865 -33.85 10.06 12.51
C SER A 865 -34.92 8.99 12.25
N GLY A 866 -34.52 7.73 12.10
CA GLY A 866 -35.40 6.57 11.85
C GLY A 866 -34.63 5.33 11.39
N GLU A 867 -35.31 4.17 11.36
CA GLU A 867 -34.80 2.90 10.84
C GLU A 867 -35.65 2.44 9.64
N GLU A 868 -35.02 1.81 8.64
CA GLU A 868 -35.60 1.23 7.41
C GLU A 868 -36.63 2.11 6.64
N HIS A 869 -36.14 2.77 5.59
CA HIS A 869 -36.89 3.53 4.56
C HIS A 869 -37.71 4.76 5.02
N HIS A 870 -37.87 5.02 6.32
CA HIS A 870 -38.63 6.17 6.83
C HIS A 870 -37.85 7.03 7.84
N CYS A 871 -37.52 8.27 7.47
CA CYS A 871 -36.84 9.24 8.33
C CYS A 871 -37.84 10.28 8.88
N THR A 872 -37.86 10.47 10.20
CA THR A 872 -38.72 11.45 10.91
C THR A 872 -37.93 12.61 11.48
N ASP A 873 -38.59 13.76 11.65
CA ASP A 873 -37.98 14.99 12.18
C ASP A 873 -37.39 14.80 13.58
N PHE A 874 -36.16 15.26 13.79
CA PHE A 874 -35.48 15.17 15.08
C PHE A 874 -35.72 16.46 15.89
N ASP A 875 -36.73 16.46 16.78
CA ASP A 875 -37.13 17.65 17.55
C ASP A 875 -36.09 18.02 18.63
N GLU A 876 -35.15 18.90 18.27
CA GLU A 876 -34.05 19.32 19.16
C GLU A 876 -34.55 20.17 20.34
N CYS A 877 -35.71 20.82 20.20
CA CYS A 877 -36.31 21.62 21.27
C CYS A 877 -36.86 20.75 22.40
N LYS A 878 -37.51 19.61 22.08
CA LYS A 878 -37.99 18.66 23.10
C LYS A 878 -36.89 17.85 23.75
N MET A 879 -35.84 17.52 23.00
CA MET A 879 -34.71 16.74 23.51
C MET A 879 -33.70 17.59 24.30
N GLY A 880 -33.82 18.92 24.26
CA GLY A 880 -32.94 19.84 24.98
C GLY A 880 -31.53 19.94 24.40
N THR A 881 -31.35 19.55 23.13
CA THR A 881 -30.06 19.53 22.42
C THR A 881 -29.80 20.81 21.59
N HIS A 882 -30.72 21.78 21.64
CA HIS A 882 -30.64 23.05 20.93
C HIS A 882 -29.57 24.01 21.51
N LYS A 883 -28.96 24.83 20.65
CA LYS A 883 -27.95 25.84 21.02
C LYS A 883 -28.51 27.28 21.09
N CYS A 884 -29.81 27.45 21.31
CA CYS A 884 -30.42 28.78 21.47
C CYS A 884 -29.83 29.54 22.66
N ASP A 885 -29.79 30.88 22.55
CA ASP A 885 -29.43 31.76 23.67
C ASP A 885 -30.40 31.55 24.84
N GLU A 886 -29.95 31.68 26.09
CA GLU A 886 -30.82 31.57 27.27
C GLU A 886 -32.01 32.55 27.24
N ARG A 887 -31.86 33.67 26.50
CA ARG A 887 -32.89 34.70 26.31
C ARG A 887 -33.66 34.55 24.99
N ALA A 888 -33.59 33.37 24.38
CA ALA A 888 -34.31 33.03 23.16
C ALA A 888 -35.20 31.79 23.35
N GLU A 889 -36.33 31.79 22.66
CA GLU A 889 -37.28 30.68 22.60
C GLU A 889 -36.92 29.75 21.44
N CYS A 890 -36.76 28.46 21.72
CA CYS A 890 -36.52 27.41 20.71
C CYS A 890 -37.85 27.04 20.04
N ILE A 891 -37.88 27.08 18.71
CA ILE A 891 -39.03 26.70 17.90
C ILE A 891 -38.58 25.61 16.94
N ASN A 892 -39.07 24.38 17.14
CA ASN A 892 -38.75 23.26 16.26
C ASN A 892 -39.39 23.47 14.87
N THR A 893 -38.65 23.14 13.82
CA THR A 893 -39.11 23.14 12.43
C THR A 893 -38.68 21.83 11.76
N ILE A 894 -39.31 21.45 10.66
CA ILE A 894 -39.00 20.16 10.03
C ILE A 894 -37.55 20.15 9.50
N GLY A 895 -36.73 19.27 10.05
CA GLY A 895 -35.31 19.02 9.80
C GLY A 895 -34.33 19.92 10.53
N LYS A 896 -34.80 20.91 11.31
CA LYS A 896 -33.99 21.96 11.96
C LYS A 896 -34.78 22.66 13.08
N TYR A 897 -34.12 23.31 14.02
CA TYR A 897 -34.77 24.26 14.93
C TYR A 897 -34.36 25.72 14.63
N ARG A 898 -35.19 26.67 15.05
CA ARG A 898 -34.83 28.11 15.04
C ARG A 898 -35.04 28.73 16.41
N CYS A 899 -34.18 29.67 16.75
CA CYS A 899 -34.24 30.39 18.01
C CYS A 899 -34.80 31.79 17.78
N LYS A 900 -35.71 32.25 18.64
CA LYS A 900 -36.31 33.58 18.56
C LYS A 900 -36.02 34.36 19.83
N CYS A 901 -35.35 35.51 19.73
CA CYS A 901 -35.10 36.37 20.88
C CYS A 901 -36.41 36.81 21.55
N GLN A 902 -36.42 36.83 22.87
CA GLN A 902 -37.53 37.33 23.67
C GLN A 902 -37.68 38.86 23.49
N ALA A 903 -38.88 39.38 23.75
CA ALA A 903 -39.23 40.78 23.51
C ALA A 903 -38.29 41.75 24.27
N GLY A 904 -37.79 42.78 23.58
CA GLY A 904 -36.84 43.75 24.13
C GLY A 904 -35.37 43.50 23.75
N TYR A 905 -35.09 42.36 23.10
CA TYR A 905 -33.75 42.02 22.59
C TYR A 905 -33.81 41.81 21.07
N SER A 906 -32.80 42.31 20.37
CA SER A 906 -32.61 42.14 18.92
C SER A 906 -31.39 41.29 18.65
N GLY A 907 -31.51 40.32 17.74
CA GLY A 907 -30.42 39.41 17.41
C GLY A 907 -30.91 38.19 16.63
N ASN A 908 -30.01 37.24 16.38
CA ASN A 908 -30.27 36.06 15.55
C ASN A 908 -30.87 34.86 16.33
N GLY A 909 -31.31 35.07 17.57
CA GLY A 909 -31.84 34.00 18.44
C GLY A 909 -30.79 33.12 19.11
N HIS A 910 -29.56 33.08 18.60
CA HIS A 910 -28.40 32.46 19.28
C HIS A 910 -27.55 33.49 20.03
N THR A 911 -27.76 34.77 19.75
CA THR A 911 -27.19 35.93 20.44
C THR A 911 -28.21 37.05 20.42
N CYS A 912 -28.70 37.46 21.58
CA CYS A 912 -29.75 38.48 21.71
C CYS A 912 -29.22 39.71 22.49
N GLN A 913 -29.12 40.88 21.84
CA GLN A 913 -28.56 42.12 22.41
C GLN A 913 -29.56 43.29 22.39
N GLY A 914 -29.46 44.23 23.34
CA GLY A 914 -30.33 45.41 23.42
C GLY A 914 -29.89 46.55 22.50
N ALA A 915 -30.84 47.25 21.84
CA ALA A 915 -30.57 48.18 20.74
C ALA A 915 -30.37 49.66 21.16
N VAL A 916 -29.40 50.36 20.53
CA VAL A 916 -29.31 51.84 20.43
C VAL A 916 -28.83 52.24 19.02
N LEU A 917 -29.38 53.33 18.47
CA LEU A 917 -29.40 53.80 17.07
C LEU A 917 -28.44 54.99 16.82
N HIS A 918 -27.82 55.18 15.62
CA HIS A 918 -27.50 56.51 15.05
C HIS A 918 -27.10 56.52 13.54
N THR A 919 -27.43 57.64 12.87
CA THR A 919 -27.41 57.96 11.41
C THR A 919 -26.66 59.28 11.07
N SER A 920 -26.12 59.40 9.84
CA SER A 920 -25.89 60.61 8.94
C SER A 920 -24.45 60.95 8.45
N CYS A 921 -24.35 61.51 7.22
CA CYS A 921 -23.14 61.85 6.42
C CYS A 921 -22.59 63.28 6.69
N PRO A 922 -21.30 63.59 6.46
CA PRO A 922 -20.70 64.91 6.72
C PRO A 922 -20.77 65.91 5.53
N SER A 923 -20.78 67.20 5.87
CA SER A 923 -21.11 68.38 5.05
C SER A 923 -20.11 68.79 3.94
N SER A 924 -19.29 67.88 3.40
CA SER A 924 -18.33 68.18 2.31
C SER A 924 -18.67 67.53 0.97
N HIS A 925 -19.71 66.68 0.92
CA HIS A 925 -20.08 65.86 -0.24
C HIS A 925 -21.55 66.00 -0.68
N ASP A 926 -22.27 67.02 -0.17
CA ASP A 926 -23.68 67.28 -0.52
C ASP A 926 -23.93 67.53 -2.02
N THR A 927 -22.88 67.74 -2.81
CA THR A 927 -22.96 67.94 -4.27
C THR A 927 -22.49 66.73 -5.09
N TYR A 928 -22.25 65.56 -4.48
CA TYR A 928 -21.81 64.37 -5.21
C TYR A 928 -22.91 63.76 -6.10
N CYS A 929 -24.18 63.89 -5.71
CA CYS A 929 -25.32 63.40 -6.49
C CYS A 929 -25.92 64.54 -7.33
N LEU A 930 -26.08 64.31 -8.63
CA LEU A 930 -26.67 65.29 -9.55
C LEU A 930 -28.20 65.17 -9.54
N TYR A 931 -28.89 66.24 -9.94
CA TYR A 931 -30.36 66.31 -10.04
C TYR A 931 -31.11 65.84 -8.76
N GLU A 932 -30.71 66.39 -7.61
CA GLU A 932 -31.34 66.16 -6.30
C GLU A 932 -31.32 64.70 -5.79
N GLY A 933 -30.41 63.85 -6.31
CA GLY A 933 -30.23 62.48 -5.79
C GLY A 933 -29.80 62.44 -4.32
N VAL A 934 -30.30 61.47 -3.55
CA VAL A 934 -30.02 61.34 -2.11
C VAL A 934 -28.69 60.61 -1.89
N CYS A 935 -27.79 61.24 -1.13
CA CYS A 935 -26.45 60.71 -0.84
C CYS A 935 -26.47 59.75 0.36
N LEU A 936 -25.93 58.54 0.14
CA LEU A 936 -25.76 57.52 1.17
C LEU A 936 -24.28 57.25 1.35
N TYR A 937 -23.78 57.53 2.56
CA TYR A 937 -22.41 57.19 2.95
C TYR A 937 -22.38 55.76 3.49
N PHE A 938 -21.53 54.94 2.88
CA PHE A 938 -21.28 53.58 3.33
C PHE A 938 -19.95 53.58 4.11
N PRO A 939 -20.00 53.59 5.45
CA PRO A 939 -18.80 53.71 6.28
C PRO A 939 -17.81 52.55 6.11
N GLU A 940 -18.26 51.40 5.60
CA GLU A 940 -17.46 50.20 5.35
C GLU A 940 -16.58 50.30 4.10
N MET A 941 -16.95 51.15 3.13
CA MET A 941 -16.24 51.31 1.86
C MET A 941 -15.66 52.72 1.66
N GLU A 942 -15.84 53.60 2.65
CA GLU A 942 -15.57 55.04 2.56
C GLU A 942 -16.13 55.70 1.27
N SER A 943 -17.21 55.13 0.72
CA SER A 943 -17.76 55.53 -0.57
C SER A 943 -19.17 56.10 -0.42
N TYR A 944 -19.53 56.96 -1.37
CA TYR A 944 -20.83 57.60 -1.44
C TYR A 944 -21.57 57.05 -2.65
N ALA A 945 -22.80 56.60 -2.47
CA ALA A 945 -23.66 56.25 -3.59
C ALA A 945 -24.86 57.19 -3.65
N CYS A 946 -25.35 57.43 -4.87
CA CYS A 946 -26.47 58.31 -5.14
C CYS A 946 -27.71 57.49 -5.43
N ASN A 947 -28.77 57.71 -4.66
CA ASN A 947 -30.08 57.19 -4.98
C ASN A 947 -30.82 58.20 -5.87
N CYS A 948 -31.07 57.85 -7.14
CA CYS A 948 -31.63 58.73 -8.15
C CYS A 948 -33.16 58.83 -8.07
N ILE A 949 -33.68 60.02 -8.35
CA ILE A 949 -35.12 60.27 -8.44
C ILE A 949 -35.63 59.70 -9.78
N SER A 950 -36.87 59.20 -9.78
CA SER A 950 -37.52 58.59 -10.94
C SER A 950 -37.37 59.43 -12.22
N GLY A 951 -36.84 58.84 -13.29
CA GLY A 951 -36.58 59.50 -14.58
C GLY A 951 -35.09 59.75 -14.90
N TYR A 952 -34.19 59.44 -13.96
CA TYR A 952 -32.73 59.58 -14.12
C TYR A 952 -31.97 58.33 -13.66
N MET A 953 -30.93 57.95 -14.40
CA MET A 953 -30.15 56.73 -14.22
C MET A 953 -28.64 56.98 -14.37
N GLY A 954 -27.81 56.15 -13.73
CA GLY A 954 -26.34 56.23 -13.75
C GLY A 954 -25.72 56.46 -12.37
N GLU A 955 -24.42 56.21 -12.23
CA GLU A 955 -23.71 56.21 -10.93
C GLU A 955 -23.78 57.53 -10.15
N ARG A 956 -24.03 58.65 -10.85
CA ARG A 956 -24.26 59.97 -10.26
C ARG A 956 -25.59 60.58 -10.69
N CYS A 957 -26.51 59.77 -11.21
CA CYS A 957 -27.81 60.17 -11.77
C CYS A 957 -27.72 61.05 -13.03
N GLN A 958 -26.76 60.78 -13.92
CA GLN A 958 -26.40 61.69 -15.01
C GLN A 958 -27.17 61.50 -16.34
N PHE A 959 -27.87 60.37 -16.56
CA PHE A 959 -28.56 60.06 -17.82
C PHE A 959 -30.09 60.04 -17.62
N SER A 960 -30.85 60.32 -18.68
CA SER A 960 -32.32 60.18 -18.67
C SER A 960 -32.73 58.86 -19.34
N ASP A 961 -33.82 58.25 -18.86
CA ASP A 961 -34.26 56.88 -19.17
C ASP A 961 -34.42 56.55 -20.67
N LEU A 962 -34.59 57.55 -21.54
CA LEU A 962 -34.89 57.38 -22.96
C LEU A 962 -33.66 57.12 -23.86
N GLU A 963 -32.50 57.73 -23.58
CA GLU A 963 -31.30 57.55 -24.42
C GLU A 963 -30.63 56.17 -24.23
N TRP A 964 -30.82 55.55 -23.07
CA TRP A 964 -30.21 54.26 -22.74
C TRP A 964 -30.85 53.09 -23.51
N TRP A 965 -32.16 53.16 -23.78
CA TRP A 965 -32.89 52.13 -24.51
C TRP A 965 -32.55 52.05 -26.00
N GLU A 966 -32.24 53.19 -26.63
CA GLU A 966 -31.90 53.23 -28.06
C GLU A 966 -30.54 52.58 -28.36
N LEU A 967 -29.58 52.70 -27.44
CA LEU A 967 -28.25 52.08 -27.57
C LEU A 967 -28.29 50.55 -27.47
N GLN A 968 -29.18 50.00 -26.65
CA GLN A 968 -29.34 48.55 -26.48
C GLN A 968 -29.98 47.87 -27.71
N GLN A 969 -30.94 48.52 -28.39
CA GLN A 969 -31.59 47.95 -29.58
C GLN A 969 -30.63 47.82 -30.77
N ALA A 970 -29.71 48.78 -30.96
CA ALA A 970 -28.74 48.76 -32.05
C ALA A 970 -27.76 47.57 -31.97
N GLU A 971 -27.43 47.12 -30.75
CA GLU A 971 -26.45 46.06 -30.53
C GLU A 971 -27.05 44.64 -30.75
N GLN A 972 -28.34 44.46 -30.46
CA GLN A 972 -29.04 43.20 -30.73
C GLN A 972 -29.23 42.91 -32.23
N GLU A 973 -29.52 43.93 -33.05
CA GLU A 973 -29.68 43.74 -34.51
C GLU A 973 -28.36 43.31 -35.17
N LYS A 974 -27.23 43.82 -34.67
CA LYS A 974 -25.89 43.46 -35.16
C LYS A 974 -25.59 41.97 -34.91
N ARG A 975 -25.95 41.44 -33.74
CA ARG A 975 -25.75 40.01 -33.40
C ARG A 975 -26.62 39.09 -34.25
N ARG A 976 -27.87 39.47 -34.55
CA ARG A 976 -28.77 38.69 -35.42
C ARG A 976 -28.22 38.56 -36.85
N ASN A 977 -27.68 39.65 -37.40
CA ASN A 977 -27.16 39.64 -38.77
C ASN A 977 -25.88 38.79 -38.93
N VAL A 978 -25.03 38.73 -37.89
CA VAL A 978 -23.84 37.86 -37.87
C VAL A 978 -24.22 36.38 -37.83
N ALA A 979 -25.25 36.00 -37.07
CA ALA A 979 -25.71 34.62 -36.99
C ALA A 979 -26.26 34.10 -38.34
N ILE A 980 -27.02 34.94 -39.07
CA ILE A 980 -27.54 34.59 -40.40
C ILE A 980 -26.40 34.41 -41.42
N ALA A 981 -25.39 35.27 -41.37
CA ALA A 981 -24.23 35.17 -42.26
C ALA A 981 -23.43 33.86 -42.04
N LEU A 982 -23.23 33.45 -40.78
CA LEU A 982 -22.57 32.19 -40.45
C LEU A 982 -23.38 30.97 -40.93
N GLY A 983 -24.70 31.00 -40.78
CA GLY A 983 -25.58 29.93 -41.28
C GLY A 983 -25.50 29.76 -42.81
N MET A 984 -25.44 30.86 -43.56
CA MET A 984 -25.30 30.82 -45.02
C MET A 984 -23.96 30.25 -45.47
N VAL A 985 -22.86 30.56 -44.76
CA VAL A 985 -21.53 30.00 -45.07
C VAL A 985 -21.51 28.49 -44.89
N VAL A 986 -22.10 27.97 -43.81
CA VAL A 986 -22.19 26.52 -43.56
C VAL A 986 -23.03 25.81 -44.61
N LEU A 987 -24.12 26.43 -45.08
CA LEU A 987 -24.95 25.84 -46.14
C LEU A 987 -24.17 25.75 -47.47
N ILE A 988 -23.41 26.80 -47.81
CA ILE A 988 -22.61 26.84 -49.04
C ILE A 988 -21.47 25.82 -49.00
N THR A 989 -20.81 25.64 -47.84
CA THR A 989 -19.76 24.63 -47.71
C THR A 989 -20.31 23.21 -47.83
N LEU A 990 -21.46 22.92 -47.21
CA LEU A 990 -22.11 21.60 -47.36
C LEU A 990 -22.53 21.30 -48.80
N LEU A 991 -23.06 22.28 -49.53
CA LEU A 991 -23.40 22.14 -50.95
C LEU A 991 -22.16 21.93 -51.82
N SER A 992 -21.04 22.59 -51.51
CA SER A 992 -19.77 22.41 -52.23
C SER A 992 -19.16 21.02 -52.00
N ILE A 993 -19.28 20.48 -50.79
CA ILE A 993 -18.83 19.12 -50.46
C ILE A 993 -19.69 18.09 -51.20
N ALA A 994 -21.01 18.27 -51.22
CA ALA A 994 -21.92 17.40 -51.97
C ALA A 994 -21.62 17.41 -53.49
N ALA A 995 -21.28 18.58 -54.05
CA ALA A 995 -20.86 18.72 -55.46
C ALA A 995 -19.51 18.05 -55.74
N CYS A 996 -18.54 18.12 -54.82
CA CYS A 996 -17.26 17.42 -54.95
C CYS A 996 -17.43 15.89 -54.90
N VAL A 997 -18.27 15.37 -54.00
CA VAL A 997 -18.53 13.93 -53.88
C VAL A 997 -19.23 13.39 -55.13
N THR A 998 -20.18 14.15 -55.70
CA THR A 998 -20.83 13.77 -56.97
C THR A 998 -19.89 13.88 -58.17
N TYR A 999 -18.97 14.84 -58.19
CA TYR A 999 -17.95 14.96 -59.24
C TYR A 999 -16.89 13.84 -59.19
N CYS A 1000 -16.50 13.37 -58.00
CA CYS A 1000 -15.55 12.27 -57.84
C CYS A 1000 -16.14 10.88 -58.12
N CYS A 1001 -17.45 10.68 -57.98
CA CYS A 1001 -18.11 9.40 -58.27
C CYS A 1001 -18.54 9.21 -59.73
N CYS A 1002 -18.38 10.20 -60.61
CA CYS A 1002 -18.84 10.13 -62.01
C CYS A 1002 -17.86 10.79 -63.00
N SER A 1003 -16.73 10.16 -63.31
CA SER A 1003 -16.17 10.19 -64.69
C SER A 1003 -15.04 9.17 -64.92
N PRO A 1004 -15.15 8.29 -65.93
CA PRO A 1004 -14.05 7.48 -66.43
C PRO A 1004 -13.57 7.92 -67.83
N TYR A 1005 -12.27 7.70 -68.10
CA TYR A 1005 -11.58 7.58 -69.40
C TYR A 1005 -11.22 8.83 -70.28
N HIS A 1006 -9.97 8.75 -70.79
CA HIS A 1006 -9.36 9.32 -72.03
C HIS A 1006 -8.95 10.82 -72.07
N VAL A 1007 -7.90 11.31 -72.77
CA VAL A 1007 -6.59 10.84 -73.31
C VAL A 1007 -5.91 12.09 -73.95
N TRP A 1008 -4.58 12.22 -73.78
CA TRP A 1008 -3.52 12.88 -74.60
C TRP A 1008 -3.71 14.17 -75.44
N SER A 1009 -2.87 15.17 -75.08
CA SER A 1009 -1.75 15.77 -75.87
C SER A 1009 -1.79 17.19 -76.47
N LYS A 1010 -0.69 17.91 -76.15
CA LYS A 1010 0.22 18.76 -76.96
C LYS A 1010 -0.02 20.27 -77.18
N THR A 1011 1.11 20.99 -77.00
CA THR A 1011 1.61 22.26 -77.62
C THR A 1011 0.91 23.57 -77.19
N ASP A 1012 1.54 24.72 -76.88
CA ASP A 1012 2.85 25.30 -77.22
C ASP A 1012 3.34 26.37 -76.22
N VAL A 1013 4.67 26.52 -76.22
CA VAL A 1013 5.59 27.66 -75.93
C VAL A 1013 5.00 29.07 -75.69
N ALA A 1014 5.42 29.74 -74.60
CA ALA A 1014 5.92 31.13 -74.61
C ALA A 1014 6.64 31.54 -73.31
N VAL A 1015 7.82 32.14 -73.51
CA VAL A 1015 8.76 32.76 -72.57
C VAL A 1015 8.30 34.20 -72.23
N VAL A 1016 8.61 34.74 -71.03
CA VAL A 1016 9.19 36.08 -70.75
C VAL A 1016 9.10 36.44 -69.24
N ARG A 1017 10.30 36.48 -68.61
CA ARG A 1017 10.91 37.53 -67.74
C ARG A 1017 9.98 38.48 -66.94
N SER A 1018 10.05 38.56 -65.60
CA SER A 1018 11.09 39.11 -64.68
C SER A 1018 10.82 40.55 -64.20
N THR A 1019 11.40 40.90 -63.03
CA THR A 1019 11.64 42.24 -62.42
C THR A 1019 10.47 42.86 -61.63
N HIS A 1020 10.52 42.92 -60.30
CA HIS A 1020 11.28 43.81 -59.39
C HIS A 1020 10.54 45.12 -59.04
N SER A 1021 10.53 45.39 -57.73
CA SER A 1021 10.61 46.68 -57.02
C SER A 1021 9.33 47.05 -56.26
N VAL A 1022 9.30 47.08 -54.92
CA VAL A 1022 10.09 47.86 -53.94
C VAL A 1022 9.75 49.34 -53.99
N THR A 1023 8.95 49.82 -53.04
CA THR A 1023 9.18 50.96 -52.11
C THR A 1023 7.90 51.12 -51.28
N ALA A 1024 7.85 50.87 -49.97
CA ALA A 1024 8.57 51.48 -48.84
C ALA A 1024 8.23 52.96 -48.64
N CYS A 1025 7.70 53.29 -47.45
CA CYS A 1025 7.95 54.48 -46.63
C CYS A 1025 6.81 54.65 -45.59
N THR A 1026 7.02 54.92 -44.30
CA THR A 1026 8.20 55.00 -43.43
C THR A 1026 7.69 55.49 -42.05
N TYR A 1027 8.22 54.89 -40.97
CA TYR A 1027 8.80 55.49 -39.75
C TYR A 1027 8.01 56.55 -38.94
N ILE A 1028 8.08 56.64 -37.61
CA ILE A 1028 9.21 56.81 -36.66
C ILE A 1028 8.67 56.41 -35.26
N LEU A 1029 9.21 55.41 -34.55
CA LEU A 1029 10.29 55.42 -33.53
C LEU A 1029 10.03 56.21 -32.21
N SER A 1030 10.41 55.53 -31.11
CA SER A 1030 10.74 56.03 -29.76
C SER A 1030 9.69 55.94 -28.64
N SER A 1031 9.99 55.03 -27.71
CA SER A 1031 9.66 54.95 -26.27
C SER A 1031 8.68 55.97 -25.65
N ARG A 1032 7.62 55.45 -25.04
CA ARG A 1032 7.45 55.48 -23.58
C ARG A 1032 6.73 54.23 -23.12
#